data_AF-A0A2U2AKW1-F1
#
_entry.id   AF-A0A2U2AKW1-F1
#
_cell.length_a   1.000
_cell.length_b   1.000
_cell.length_c   1.000
_cell.angle_alpha   90.00
_cell.angle_beta   90.00
_cell.angle_gamma   90.00
#
_symmetry.space_group_name_H-M   'P 1'
#
loop_
_entity.id
_entity.type
_entity.pdbx_description
1 polymer ?
#
loop_
_entity_poly.entity_id
_entity_poly.type
_entity_poly.pdbx_seq_one_letter_code
_entity_poly.pdbx_strand_id
1 'polypeptide(L)'
;NGKDGAAVVINGKDGSIGLTGPVGKDGKPGASTTITVINDGKPGVDGKDGETEVRVVYKDKNGDQQQIANLNDGLKFAGDNPDVKGGVKLNEVVNLKGGAEGDLTDNNIGVVADIDEKGMLKSLDVKLAENINLGEKGSVTTGKTVVNNDGVKVGENVTLGDQGLSIKDGPSITQDGINAGNKKIIGVAKGEADTDAVNVAQLKDVQAKGDVGLEGIAEAFGGGAEYDKETGQLKAPNYTAALGLPEDQAIDDGVEEGFKYVGGKLADHEIRIDQNTTNINKIKDGQAGLVKLDGNRIVIDNSLAKDAMTFDFSSYDNNPRTLTGVAKGELSQNSVDAVNGSQLFETNQKIENITNLNGQNLEGIADAFGGNAEVKDGVLSGVDFTDALKADKPITNVNDGFGYVTGRLDDHESRLDGHDTKLENHEHRITNIEGDINNITGGKAGLIQLSEDGKSLVVDNVLAKDANTFDISNGDEGRTLTGVNDGKVAKDSKDAINGGQLYASNQSIADMFGGGATVDKDGYVSTPEYNFGDNNVFNNVGDSLTYLNNKVQEHGIFSLDREKNQIIIADNKDINKETVVNMGNRKIVGVANGKVEKGSQEAVNGGQLWETNQQVASNTNQIKHINNTLSHYNNRINNLEKKVHQNRKVASAGIAGAMAMSSIPYIDYAKYSIGMGVASYDGEHALSLGFEFKMSENGRFRIQGSYDTQNKVGVGVGMAFEL
;
A
#
# COMPACT_ATOMS: atom_id res chain seq x y z
N ASN A 1 -28.61 40.66 87.38
CA ASN A 1 -27.33 40.35 88.06
C ASN A 1 -27.37 38.89 88.50
N GLY A 2 -26.49 38.05 87.95
CA GLY A 2 -26.33 36.68 88.42
C GLY A 2 -25.61 36.65 89.77
N LYS A 3 -25.82 35.56 90.52
CA LYS A 3 -24.90 35.22 91.62
C LYS A 3 -23.50 35.00 91.03
N ASP A 4 -22.48 35.29 91.84
CA ASP A 4 -21.08 34.97 91.56
C ASP A 4 -20.44 35.75 90.39
N GLY A 5 -20.93 36.97 90.14
CA GLY A 5 -20.34 37.95 89.23
C GLY A 5 -20.68 37.79 87.75
N ALA A 6 -21.45 36.74 87.39
CA ALA A 6 -21.99 36.59 86.05
C ALA A 6 -23.03 37.68 85.75
N ALA A 7 -22.92 38.33 84.60
CA ALA A 7 -23.82 39.40 84.19
C ALA A 7 -24.07 39.40 82.68
N VAL A 8 -25.31 39.72 82.31
CA VAL A 8 -25.70 40.09 80.96
C VAL A 8 -26.17 41.55 81.03
N VAL A 9 -25.60 42.40 80.19
CA VAL A 9 -25.90 43.84 80.10
C VAL A 9 -26.35 44.11 78.67
N ILE A 10 -27.57 44.63 78.50
CA ILE A 10 -28.14 44.94 77.19
C ILE A 10 -28.21 46.46 77.05
N ASN A 11 -27.56 47.02 76.03
CA ASN A 11 -27.56 48.45 75.77
C ASN A 11 -28.30 48.76 74.46
N GLY A 12 -29.55 49.22 74.58
CA GLY A 12 -30.38 49.56 73.43
C GLY A 12 -29.95 50.80 72.65
N LYS A 13 -29.01 51.61 73.16
CA LYS A 13 -28.56 52.85 72.48
C LYS A 13 -27.50 52.61 71.40
N ASP A 14 -26.65 51.60 71.59
CA ASP A 14 -25.56 51.24 70.67
C ASP A 14 -25.69 49.81 70.11
N GLY A 15 -26.79 49.11 70.41
CA GLY A 15 -27.07 47.78 69.87
C GLY A 15 -26.14 46.69 70.39
N SER A 16 -25.59 46.85 71.60
CA SER A 16 -24.63 45.92 72.18
C SER A 16 -25.16 45.09 73.36
N ILE A 17 -24.61 43.89 73.50
CA ILE A 17 -24.86 42.94 74.59
C ILE A 17 -23.52 42.56 75.20
N GLY A 18 -23.26 43.06 76.41
CA GLY A 18 -22.15 42.65 77.25
C GLY A 18 -22.47 41.34 77.97
N LEU A 19 -21.60 40.34 77.81
CA LEU A 19 -21.70 39.03 78.45
C LEU A 19 -20.46 38.83 79.32
N THR A 20 -20.65 38.63 80.63
CA THR A 20 -19.58 38.37 81.60
C THR A 20 -19.87 37.09 82.35
N GLY A 21 -18.96 36.11 82.29
CA GLY A 21 -19.04 34.86 83.03
C GLY A 21 -18.83 35.02 84.54
N PRO A 22 -19.15 33.99 85.34
CA PRO A 22 -18.90 34.00 86.79
C PRO A 22 -17.40 34.07 87.10
N VAL A 23 -17.07 34.69 88.22
CA VAL A 23 -15.70 34.84 88.73
C VAL A 23 -15.06 33.47 88.94
N GLY A 24 -13.81 33.30 88.49
CA GLY A 24 -13.05 32.06 88.70
C GLY A 24 -12.88 31.75 90.19
N LYS A 25 -12.63 30.49 90.56
CA LYS A 25 -12.35 30.11 91.96
C LYS A 25 -11.16 30.87 92.56
N ASP A 26 -10.27 31.38 91.70
CA ASP A 26 -9.12 32.23 91.97
C ASP A 26 -9.44 33.74 92.01
N GLY A 27 -10.72 34.14 92.06
CA GLY A 27 -11.15 35.51 92.32
C GLY A 27 -11.03 36.49 91.15
N LYS A 28 -10.57 36.05 89.98
CA LYS A 28 -10.44 36.88 88.77
C LYS A 28 -11.75 36.96 88.00
N PRO A 29 -12.03 38.08 87.32
CA PRO A 29 -13.25 38.25 86.50
C PRO A 29 -13.43 37.07 85.54
N GLY A 30 -14.67 36.55 85.45
CA GLY A 30 -15.01 35.55 84.46
C GLY A 30 -14.86 36.10 83.04
N ALA A 31 -14.67 35.21 82.07
CA ALA A 31 -14.50 35.60 80.67
C ALA A 31 -15.63 36.54 80.22
N SER A 32 -15.27 37.70 79.68
CA SER A 32 -16.22 38.72 79.24
C SER A 32 -15.97 39.15 77.80
N THR A 33 -17.07 39.46 77.10
CA THR A 33 -17.05 40.03 75.75
C THR A 33 -18.26 40.94 75.56
N THR A 34 -18.17 41.84 74.60
CA THR A 34 -19.32 42.61 74.10
C THR A 34 -19.61 42.14 72.69
N ILE A 35 -20.83 41.66 72.47
CA ILE A 35 -21.39 41.39 71.15
C ILE A 35 -22.09 42.66 70.69
N THR A 36 -21.83 43.13 69.47
CA THR A 36 -22.44 44.33 68.90
C THR A 36 -22.89 44.04 67.48
N VAL A 37 -23.96 44.69 67.03
CA VAL A 37 -24.30 44.73 65.61
C VAL A 37 -23.59 45.94 64.99
N ILE A 38 -22.73 45.70 64.01
CA ILE A 38 -22.16 46.76 63.18
C ILE A 38 -22.81 46.78 61.80
N ASN A 39 -22.82 47.96 61.19
CA ASN A 39 -23.33 48.15 59.82
C ASN A 39 -22.21 48.20 58.78
N ASP A 40 -20.94 48.22 59.21
CA ASP A 40 -19.73 48.34 58.39
C ASP A 40 -18.90 47.02 58.32
N GLY A 41 -19.55 45.86 58.43
CA GLY A 41 -18.87 44.56 58.45
C GLY A 41 -18.43 44.06 57.08
N LYS A 42 -17.43 43.17 57.02
CA LYS A 42 -16.95 42.61 55.75
C LYS A 42 -18.05 41.74 55.12
N PRO A 43 -18.21 41.78 53.79
CA PRO A 43 -19.21 40.97 53.09
C PRO A 43 -18.70 39.52 52.89
N GLY A 44 -19.61 38.60 52.53
CA GLY A 44 -19.35 37.15 52.49
C GLY A 44 -18.63 36.65 51.23
N VAL A 45 -18.87 35.39 50.79
CA VAL A 45 -18.27 34.87 49.53
C VAL A 45 -18.58 35.81 48.36
N ASP A 46 -19.81 36.34 48.36
CA ASP A 46 -20.37 37.18 47.30
C ASP A 46 -19.88 38.65 47.35
N GLY A 47 -19.01 38.98 48.31
CA GLY A 47 -18.67 40.34 48.70
C GLY A 47 -17.48 40.99 47.98
N LYS A 48 -17.65 42.23 47.53
CA LYS A 48 -16.55 43.07 47.01
C LYS A 48 -15.87 43.86 48.12
N ASP A 49 -14.57 44.08 47.98
CA ASP A 49 -13.80 44.95 48.86
C ASP A 49 -14.39 46.37 48.88
N GLY A 50 -14.79 46.85 50.07
CA GLY A 50 -15.36 48.18 50.29
C GLY A 50 -16.90 48.25 50.40
N GLU A 51 -17.64 47.20 50.04
CA GLU A 51 -19.05 47.07 50.46
C GLU A 51 -19.11 46.55 51.90
N THR A 52 -20.19 46.86 52.61
CA THR A 52 -20.35 46.45 54.01
C THR A 52 -21.74 45.93 54.32
N GLU A 53 -21.80 44.93 55.21
CA GLU A 53 -23.03 44.30 55.65
C GLU A 53 -23.29 44.52 57.14
N VAL A 54 -24.55 44.34 57.54
CA VAL A 54 -24.94 44.25 58.95
C VAL A 54 -24.38 42.95 59.53
N ARG A 55 -23.30 43.05 60.32
CA ARG A 55 -22.62 41.89 60.92
C ARG A 55 -22.74 41.91 62.43
N VAL A 56 -22.99 40.73 62.99
CA VAL A 56 -22.78 40.50 64.42
C VAL A 56 -21.28 40.36 64.63
N VAL A 57 -20.72 41.25 65.44
CA VAL A 57 -19.33 41.21 65.88
C VAL A 57 -19.27 40.93 67.37
N TYR A 58 -18.13 40.41 67.82
CA TYR A 58 -17.76 40.40 69.23
C TYR A 58 -16.33 40.90 69.38
N LYS A 59 -16.00 41.42 70.57
CA LYS A 59 -14.61 41.74 70.91
C LYS A 59 -13.95 40.55 71.58
N ASP A 60 -12.80 40.13 71.08
CA ASP A 60 -12.03 39.07 71.71
C ASP A 60 -11.30 39.54 72.99
N LYS A 61 -10.58 38.62 73.63
CA LYS A 61 -9.84 38.85 74.88
C LYS A 61 -8.76 39.95 74.81
N ASN A 62 -8.34 40.36 73.62
CA ASN A 62 -7.38 41.43 73.39
C ASN A 62 -8.07 42.79 73.11
N GLY A 63 -9.38 42.77 72.86
CA GLY A 63 -10.19 43.94 72.50
C GLY A 63 -10.44 44.11 71.00
N ASP A 64 -9.86 43.24 70.17
CA ASP A 64 -9.99 43.26 68.71
C ASP A 64 -11.37 42.75 68.26
N GLN A 65 -11.88 43.31 67.16
CA GLN A 65 -13.25 43.11 66.71
C GLN A 65 -13.33 41.98 65.67
N GLN A 66 -13.99 40.89 66.05
CA GLN A 66 -14.16 39.68 65.24
C GLN A 66 -15.59 39.60 64.70
N GLN A 67 -15.76 39.21 63.44
CA GLN A 67 -17.07 39.06 62.78
C GLN A 67 -17.54 37.60 62.83
N ILE A 68 -18.82 37.40 63.16
CA ILE A 68 -19.45 36.07 63.13
C ILE A 68 -19.91 35.77 61.71
N ALA A 69 -19.52 34.61 61.20
CA ALA A 69 -19.93 34.15 59.89
C ALA A 69 -21.43 33.81 59.86
N ASN A 70 -22.13 34.31 58.84
CA ASN A 70 -23.49 33.96 58.46
C ASN A 70 -23.47 32.96 57.27
N LEU A 71 -24.64 32.49 56.84
CA LEU A 71 -24.71 31.50 55.75
C LEU A 71 -24.12 32.00 54.41
N ASN A 72 -24.03 33.33 54.20
CA ASN A 72 -23.46 33.93 52.99
C ASN A 72 -21.92 34.03 52.99
N ASP A 73 -21.21 33.75 54.09
CA ASP A 73 -19.74 33.82 54.14
C ASP A 73 -19.02 32.62 53.51
N GLY A 74 -19.66 31.46 53.54
CA GLY A 74 -19.24 30.24 52.83
C GLY A 74 -17.81 29.73 53.05
N LEU A 75 -17.39 28.84 52.16
CA LEU A 75 -16.11 28.12 52.10
C LEU A 75 -15.53 28.30 50.70
N LYS A 76 -14.21 28.48 50.53
CA LYS A 76 -13.57 28.58 49.19
C LYS A 76 -12.84 27.28 48.81
N PHE A 77 -13.04 26.81 47.58
CA PHE A 77 -12.53 25.55 47.01
C PHE A 77 -11.44 25.81 45.98
N ALA A 78 -10.38 25.00 46.05
CA ALA A 78 -9.35 24.86 45.03
C ALA A 78 -9.41 23.46 44.40
N GLY A 79 -9.04 23.34 43.13
CA GLY A 79 -8.80 22.06 42.48
C GLY A 79 -7.33 21.63 42.62
N ASP A 80 -6.85 20.78 41.72
CA ASP A 80 -5.45 20.33 41.67
C ASP A 80 -4.48 21.45 41.23
N ASN A 81 -5.01 22.61 40.83
CA ASN A 81 -4.27 23.85 40.67
C ASN A 81 -4.37 24.68 41.98
N PRO A 82 -3.32 24.75 42.83
CA PRO A 82 -3.43 25.21 44.22
C PRO A 82 -3.73 26.70 44.40
N ASP A 83 -3.58 27.51 43.34
CA ASP A 83 -3.61 28.98 43.40
C ASP A 83 -5.01 29.60 43.18
N VAL A 84 -6.05 28.78 42.98
CA VAL A 84 -7.40 29.25 42.62
C VAL A 84 -8.44 28.91 43.70
N LYS A 85 -9.31 29.87 44.06
CA LYS A 85 -10.30 29.69 45.15
C LYS A 85 -11.66 30.34 44.85
N GLY A 86 -12.73 29.55 44.70
CA GLY A 86 -14.13 30.03 44.58
C GLY A 86 -15.06 29.34 45.56
N GLY A 87 -16.13 30.01 46.03
CA GLY A 87 -16.80 29.58 47.26
C GLY A 87 -18.27 29.17 47.20
N VAL A 88 -18.65 28.37 48.20
CA VAL A 88 -20.01 27.83 48.43
C VAL A 88 -20.49 28.23 49.82
N LYS A 89 -21.76 28.64 49.92
CA LYS A 89 -22.41 29.10 51.15
C LYS A 89 -22.41 28.04 52.26
N LEU A 90 -22.45 28.48 53.52
CA LEU A 90 -22.47 27.55 54.66
C LEU A 90 -23.80 26.80 54.69
N ASN A 91 -23.77 25.54 55.13
CA ASN A 91 -24.91 24.61 55.18
C ASN A 91 -25.41 24.08 53.81
N GLU A 92 -24.62 24.24 52.74
CA GLU A 92 -24.82 23.57 51.44
C GLU A 92 -23.91 22.34 51.27
N VAL A 93 -24.35 21.35 50.49
CA VAL A 93 -23.57 20.12 50.22
C VAL A 93 -22.67 20.31 49.00
N VAL A 94 -21.35 20.15 49.17
CA VAL A 94 -20.38 20.25 48.07
C VAL A 94 -19.82 18.87 47.73
N ASN A 95 -20.14 18.39 46.53
CA ASN A 95 -19.64 17.13 45.99
C ASN A 95 -18.76 17.38 44.76
N LEU A 96 -17.46 17.16 44.90
CA LEU A 96 -16.50 17.08 43.79
C LEU A 96 -15.89 15.68 43.84
N LYS A 97 -16.47 14.74 43.08
CA LYS A 97 -16.06 13.32 43.04
C LYS A 97 -15.80 12.89 41.60
N GLY A 98 -14.58 12.48 41.30
CA GLY A 98 -14.16 12.02 39.97
C GLY A 98 -14.21 10.50 39.73
N GLY A 99 -14.56 9.69 40.74
CA GLY A 99 -14.50 8.23 40.65
C GLY A 99 -15.42 7.51 41.64
N ALA A 100 -15.65 6.22 41.37
CA ALA A 100 -16.45 5.31 42.19
C ALA A 100 -15.75 4.96 43.53
N GLU A 101 -16.46 4.34 44.46
CA GLU A 101 -15.90 3.93 45.76
C GLU A 101 -15.10 2.62 45.61
N GLY A 102 -13.76 2.65 45.79
CA GLY A 102 -12.88 1.48 45.63
C GLY A 102 -11.37 1.79 45.73
N ASP A 103 -10.53 0.83 45.33
CA ASP A 103 -9.08 1.04 45.14
C ASP A 103 -8.86 1.92 43.90
N LEU A 104 -8.74 3.23 44.11
CA LEU A 104 -8.58 4.21 43.04
C LEU A 104 -7.13 4.52 42.73
N THR A 105 -6.88 4.95 41.50
CA THR A 105 -5.62 5.54 41.06
C THR A 105 -5.64 7.06 41.15
N ASP A 106 -4.66 7.62 41.83
CA ASP A 106 -4.42 9.05 41.85
C ASP A 106 -4.06 9.59 40.45
N ASN A 107 -4.30 10.89 40.22
CA ASN A 107 -3.89 11.69 39.06
C ASN A 107 -4.54 11.41 37.69
N ASN A 108 -5.28 10.30 37.48
CA ASN A 108 -5.86 10.01 36.15
C ASN A 108 -7.00 10.96 35.73
N ILE A 109 -7.70 11.54 36.69
CA ILE A 109 -8.74 12.56 36.49
C ILE A 109 -8.35 13.77 37.34
N GLY A 110 -7.91 14.84 36.70
CA GLY A 110 -7.54 16.10 37.33
C GLY A 110 -8.69 17.09 37.32
N VAL A 111 -8.83 17.87 38.38
CA VAL A 111 -9.80 18.97 38.52
C VAL A 111 -9.04 20.29 38.42
N VAL A 112 -8.92 20.83 37.21
CA VAL A 112 -8.13 22.04 36.94
C VAL A 112 -8.99 23.27 37.11
N ALA A 113 -8.56 24.18 37.98
CA ALA A 113 -9.27 25.42 38.23
C ALA A 113 -8.87 26.50 37.21
N ASP A 114 -9.87 27.03 36.51
CA ASP A 114 -9.77 28.20 35.63
C ASP A 114 -10.10 29.48 36.43
N ILE A 115 -9.42 30.59 36.15
CA ILE A 115 -9.63 31.89 36.80
C ILE A 115 -9.83 33.01 35.79
N ASP A 116 -10.61 34.00 36.20
CA ASP A 116 -10.62 35.29 35.52
C ASP A 116 -9.35 36.12 35.79
N GLU A 117 -9.22 37.23 35.07
CA GLU A 117 -8.10 38.20 35.18
C GLU A 117 -7.99 38.86 36.58
N LYS A 118 -8.88 38.54 37.53
CA LYS A 118 -8.92 39.06 38.90
C LYS A 118 -8.68 37.98 39.96
N GLY A 119 -8.37 36.76 39.55
CA GLY A 119 -8.06 35.65 40.45
C GLY A 119 -9.30 34.97 41.06
N MET A 120 -10.49 35.18 40.51
CA MET A 120 -11.72 34.52 40.95
C MET A 120 -11.95 33.25 40.13
N LEU A 121 -12.29 32.15 40.80
CA LEU A 121 -12.61 30.85 40.16
C LEU A 121 -13.74 31.02 39.14
N LYS A 122 -13.46 30.61 37.90
CA LYS A 122 -14.37 30.65 36.75
C LYS A 122 -14.98 29.27 36.44
N SER A 123 -14.17 28.22 36.45
CA SER A 123 -14.64 26.82 36.36
C SER A 123 -13.67 25.86 37.08
N LEU A 124 -14.17 24.68 37.43
CA LEU A 124 -13.37 23.51 37.80
C LEU A 124 -13.49 22.50 36.65
N ASP A 125 -12.55 22.54 35.72
CA ASP A 125 -12.55 21.67 34.56
C ASP A 125 -12.08 20.27 34.94
N VAL A 126 -12.92 19.26 34.73
CA VAL A 126 -12.52 17.85 34.87
C VAL A 126 -11.80 17.41 33.60
N LYS A 127 -10.52 17.07 33.72
CA LYS A 127 -9.63 16.66 32.61
C LYS A 127 -9.07 15.27 32.87
N LEU A 128 -8.91 14.47 31.81
CA LEU A 128 -8.14 13.23 31.89
C LEU A 128 -6.64 13.56 31.81
N ALA A 129 -5.82 12.79 32.49
CA ALA A 129 -4.37 12.84 32.29
C ALA A 129 -4.00 12.45 30.85
N GLU A 130 -2.98 13.08 30.28
CA GLU A 130 -2.47 12.75 28.95
C GLU A 130 -1.96 11.29 28.87
N ASN A 131 -1.40 10.79 29.98
CA ASN A 131 -1.01 9.41 30.17
C ASN A 131 -1.84 8.81 31.31
N ILE A 132 -2.78 7.94 30.98
CA ILE A 132 -3.67 7.28 31.96
C ILE A 132 -2.98 6.00 32.45
N ASN A 133 -2.64 5.94 33.75
CA ASN A 133 -2.09 4.74 34.39
C ASN A 133 -3.06 4.21 35.44
N LEU A 134 -3.82 3.16 35.10
CA LEU A 134 -4.85 2.59 35.97
C LEU A 134 -4.31 1.67 37.09
N GLY A 135 -2.98 1.54 37.24
CA GLY A 135 -2.35 0.82 38.35
C GLY A 135 -2.61 -0.69 38.35
N GLU A 136 -2.11 -1.41 39.37
CA GLU A 136 -2.05 -2.89 39.40
C GLU A 136 -3.43 -3.60 39.28
N LYS A 137 -4.52 -2.93 39.66
CA LYS A 137 -5.90 -3.47 39.58
C LYS A 137 -6.76 -2.78 38.50
N GLY A 138 -6.17 -1.86 37.75
CA GLY A 138 -6.87 -1.04 36.78
C GLY A 138 -7.40 -1.81 35.58
N SER A 139 -8.55 -1.38 35.06
CA SER A 139 -9.01 -1.82 33.75
C SER A 139 -9.91 -0.82 33.04
N VAL A 140 -9.90 -0.87 31.70
CA VAL A 140 -10.92 -0.26 30.83
C VAL A 140 -11.77 -1.38 30.25
N THR A 141 -13.09 -1.34 30.46
CA THR A 141 -14.02 -2.34 29.90
C THR A 141 -14.95 -1.69 28.87
N THR A 142 -14.94 -2.21 27.63
CA THR A 142 -15.80 -1.77 26.53
C THR A 142 -16.56 -2.97 25.95
N GLY A 143 -17.81 -3.16 26.41
CA GLY A 143 -18.63 -4.31 26.03
C GLY A 143 -18.04 -5.62 26.57
N LYS A 144 -17.51 -6.47 25.68
CA LYS A 144 -16.80 -7.71 26.03
C LYS A 144 -15.28 -7.55 26.10
N THR A 145 -14.75 -6.39 25.71
CA THR A 145 -13.31 -6.13 25.72
C THR A 145 -12.89 -5.58 27.08
N VAL A 146 -11.82 -6.11 27.66
CA VAL A 146 -11.19 -5.63 28.90
C VAL A 146 -9.72 -5.38 28.60
N VAL A 147 -9.24 -4.17 28.91
CA VAL A 147 -7.82 -3.81 28.88
C VAL A 147 -7.37 -3.66 30.33
N ASN A 148 -6.39 -4.43 30.78
CA ASN A 148 -5.83 -4.42 32.13
C ASN A 148 -4.33 -4.78 32.11
N ASN A 149 -3.72 -5.08 33.26
CA ASN A 149 -2.29 -5.45 33.32
C ASN A 149 -1.97 -6.84 32.74
N ASP A 150 -2.97 -7.69 32.51
CA ASP A 150 -2.82 -8.95 31.77
C ASP A 150 -2.84 -8.72 30.24
N GLY A 151 -3.07 -7.47 29.79
CA GLY A 151 -3.13 -7.05 28.40
C GLY A 151 -4.55 -6.73 27.91
N VAL A 152 -4.92 -7.26 26.74
CA VAL A 152 -6.24 -7.02 26.10
C VAL A 152 -6.99 -8.33 25.94
N LYS A 153 -8.14 -8.46 26.60
CA LYS A 153 -9.02 -9.63 26.53
C LYS A 153 -10.32 -9.29 25.81
N VAL A 154 -10.80 -10.16 24.91
CA VAL A 154 -12.11 -10.02 24.23
C VAL A 154 -12.97 -11.24 24.50
N GLY A 155 -13.95 -11.08 25.39
CA GLY A 155 -14.77 -12.18 25.91
C GLY A 155 -13.94 -13.16 26.73
N GLU A 156 -14.30 -14.44 26.68
CA GLU A 156 -13.52 -15.52 27.35
C GLU A 156 -12.44 -16.14 26.46
N ASN A 157 -12.48 -15.87 25.14
CA ASN A 157 -11.75 -16.66 24.16
C ASN A 157 -10.50 -15.98 23.59
N VAL A 158 -10.44 -14.65 23.51
CA VAL A 158 -9.27 -13.95 22.94
C VAL A 158 -8.54 -13.21 24.05
N THR A 159 -7.22 -13.40 24.12
CA THR A 159 -6.33 -12.68 25.02
C THR A 159 -5.05 -12.30 24.28
N LEU A 160 -4.68 -11.03 24.30
CA LEU A 160 -3.37 -10.51 23.90
C LEU A 160 -2.64 -10.10 25.20
N GLY A 161 -1.70 -10.93 25.65
CA GLY A 161 -0.94 -10.72 26.89
C GLY A 161 0.57 -10.68 26.67
N ASP A 162 1.32 -10.84 27.75
CA ASP A 162 2.79 -10.91 27.79
C ASP A 162 3.39 -12.01 26.89
N GLN A 163 2.69 -13.14 26.79
CA GLN A 163 3.06 -14.26 25.91
C GLN A 163 2.64 -14.10 24.44
N GLY A 164 1.87 -13.05 24.10
CA GLY A 164 1.33 -12.79 22.76
C GLY A 164 -0.19 -12.95 22.63
N LEU A 165 -0.67 -13.15 21.40
CA LEU A 165 -2.09 -13.33 21.07
C LEU A 165 -2.48 -14.81 21.15
N SER A 166 -3.50 -15.11 21.95
CA SER A 166 -4.10 -16.44 22.08
C SER A 166 -5.60 -16.38 21.80
N ILE A 167 -6.08 -17.30 20.96
CA ILE A 167 -7.51 -17.55 20.74
C ILE A 167 -7.81 -18.98 21.20
N LYS A 168 -8.62 -19.11 22.26
CA LYS A 168 -9.07 -20.38 22.81
C LYS A 168 -9.69 -21.26 21.72
N ASP A 169 -9.23 -22.51 21.65
CA ASP A 169 -9.59 -23.52 20.65
C ASP A 169 -9.33 -23.08 19.18
N GLY A 170 -8.51 -22.06 18.97
CA GLY A 170 -8.20 -21.45 17.67
C GLY A 170 -6.70 -21.13 17.49
N PRO A 171 -6.35 -20.28 16.51
CA PRO A 171 -4.96 -19.87 16.27
C PRO A 171 -4.37 -18.99 17.39
N SER A 172 -3.06 -19.09 17.59
CA SER A 172 -2.27 -18.21 18.47
C SER A 172 -0.99 -17.74 17.80
N ILE A 173 -0.51 -16.57 18.21
CA ILE A 173 0.76 -15.96 17.82
C ILE A 173 1.46 -15.58 19.13
N THR A 174 2.50 -16.34 19.47
CA THR A 174 3.18 -16.25 20.77
C THR A 174 4.68 -16.05 20.60
N GLN A 175 5.44 -15.93 21.70
CA GLN A 175 6.90 -15.89 21.65
C GLN A 175 7.51 -17.17 21.03
N ASP A 176 6.82 -18.31 21.13
CA ASP A 176 7.18 -19.58 20.48
C ASP A 176 6.82 -19.64 18.98
N GLY A 177 6.24 -18.57 18.43
CA GLY A 177 5.83 -18.47 17.02
C GLY A 177 4.32 -18.60 16.79
N ILE A 178 3.96 -18.99 15.56
CA ILE A 178 2.57 -19.05 15.06
C ILE A 178 2.05 -20.49 15.13
N ASN A 179 0.94 -20.71 15.84
CA ASN A 179 0.24 -21.98 15.88
C ASN A 179 -1.19 -21.80 15.33
N ALA A 180 -1.55 -22.53 14.27
CA ALA A 180 -2.87 -22.41 13.64
C ALA A 180 -4.02 -23.09 14.41
N GLY A 181 -3.76 -23.77 15.54
CA GLY A 181 -4.79 -24.42 16.35
C GLY A 181 -5.61 -25.45 15.56
N ASN A 182 -4.96 -26.25 14.71
CA ASN A 182 -5.56 -27.19 13.76
C ASN A 182 -6.55 -26.55 12.75
N LYS A 183 -6.47 -25.23 12.52
CA LYS A 183 -7.24 -24.53 11.47
C LYS A 183 -6.40 -24.38 10.19
N LYS A 184 -7.06 -24.18 9.05
CA LYS A 184 -6.38 -23.88 7.78
C LYS A 184 -5.89 -22.44 7.79
N ILE A 185 -4.62 -22.22 7.42
CA ILE A 185 -4.12 -20.89 7.03
C ILE A 185 -4.42 -20.71 5.55
N ILE A 186 -5.16 -19.64 5.20
CA ILE A 186 -5.56 -19.33 3.81
C ILE A 186 -4.97 -17.97 3.41
N GLY A 187 -4.75 -17.76 2.11
CA GLY A 187 -4.15 -16.52 1.59
C GLY A 187 -2.62 -16.46 1.67
N VAL A 188 -1.94 -17.57 2.00
CA VAL A 188 -0.47 -17.66 1.93
C VAL A 188 -0.04 -17.66 0.45
N ALA A 189 0.71 -16.63 0.05
CA ALA A 189 1.32 -16.54 -1.28
C ALA A 189 2.33 -17.67 -1.52
N LYS A 190 2.89 -17.79 -2.74
CA LYS A 190 4.04 -18.69 -2.92
C LYS A 190 5.25 -18.06 -2.22
N GLY A 191 5.93 -18.80 -1.35
CA GLY A 191 7.19 -18.36 -0.76
C GLY A 191 8.30 -18.29 -1.80
N GLU A 192 9.14 -17.26 -1.74
CA GLU A 192 10.27 -17.03 -2.66
C GLU A 192 11.62 -17.22 -1.97
N ALA A 193 11.71 -16.97 -0.66
CA ALA A 193 12.90 -17.19 0.16
C ALA A 193 12.81 -18.50 0.97
N ASP A 194 13.97 -19.07 1.33
CA ASP A 194 14.09 -20.32 2.12
C ASP A 194 13.38 -20.28 3.49
N THR A 195 13.09 -19.08 4.00
CA THR A 195 12.40 -18.84 5.28
C THR A 195 10.89 -18.62 5.15
N ASP A 196 10.34 -18.59 3.93
CA ASP A 196 8.93 -18.31 3.70
C ASP A 196 8.04 -19.53 3.97
N ALA A 197 6.80 -19.28 4.36
CA ALA A 197 5.81 -20.33 4.54
C ALA A 197 5.34 -20.89 3.18
N VAL A 198 5.66 -22.15 2.89
CA VAL A 198 5.21 -22.82 1.66
C VAL A 198 3.69 -23.05 1.66
N ASN A 199 3.04 -22.74 0.54
CA ASN A 199 1.60 -22.98 0.38
C ASN A 199 1.29 -24.33 -0.29
N VAL A 200 0.03 -24.77 -0.22
CA VAL A 200 -0.41 -26.05 -0.82
C VAL A 200 -0.24 -26.08 -2.34
N ALA A 201 -0.21 -24.93 -3.02
CA ALA A 201 0.08 -24.90 -4.46
C ALA A 201 1.55 -25.24 -4.73
N GLN A 202 2.51 -24.72 -3.95
CA GLN A 202 3.93 -25.12 -4.07
C GLN A 202 4.15 -26.60 -3.74
N LEU A 203 3.48 -27.13 -2.70
CA LEU A 203 3.54 -28.56 -2.41
C LEU A 203 2.96 -29.39 -3.57
N LYS A 204 1.85 -28.95 -4.17
CA LYS A 204 1.28 -29.57 -5.36
C LYS A 204 2.16 -29.42 -6.59
N ASP A 205 2.88 -28.32 -6.77
CA ASP A 205 3.86 -28.15 -7.85
C ASP A 205 5.02 -29.17 -7.68
N VAL A 206 5.45 -29.44 -6.43
CA VAL A 206 6.44 -30.49 -6.13
C VAL A 206 5.86 -31.89 -6.36
N GLN A 207 4.61 -32.15 -5.97
CA GLN A 207 3.96 -33.45 -6.23
C GLN A 207 3.62 -33.68 -7.71
N ALA A 208 3.31 -32.63 -8.46
CA ALA A 208 3.08 -32.68 -9.91
C ALA A 208 4.39 -32.80 -10.69
N LYS A 209 5.50 -32.28 -10.14
CA LYS A 209 6.86 -32.69 -10.49
C LYS A 209 7.19 -34.05 -9.86
N GLY A 210 6.40 -35.07 -10.20
CA GLY A 210 6.59 -36.47 -9.76
C GLY A 210 7.85 -37.16 -10.31
N ASP A 211 8.86 -36.37 -10.70
CA ASP A 211 10.08 -36.80 -11.38
C ASP A 211 11.30 -36.06 -10.79
N VAL A 212 11.84 -36.65 -9.73
CA VAL A 212 13.27 -36.53 -9.36
C VAL A 212 13.80 -37.91 -9.01
N GLY A 213 13.91 -38.79 -10.02
CA GLY A 213 14.76 -39.99 -9.87
C GLY A 213 14.54 -41.19 -10.80
N LEU A 214 13.42 -41.30 -11.54
CA LEU A 214 13.07 -42.57 -12.20
C LEU A 214 13.00 -42.52 -13.75
N GLU A 215 13.03 -41.34 -14.37
CA GLU A 215 12.97 -41.17 -15.84
C GLU A 215 14.06 -41.91 -16.66
N GLY A 216 15.15 -42.34 -16.03
CA GLY A 216 16.20 -43.15 -16.67
C GLY A 216 16.18 -44.66 -16.38
N ILE A 217 15.29 -45.15 -15.50
CA ILE A 217 15.33 -46.56 -15.06
C ILE A 217 14.92 -47.55 -16.16
N ALA A 218 13.97 -47.18 -17.03
CA ALA A 218 13.57 -48.00 -18.17
C ALA A 218 14.74 -48.20 -19.16
N GLU A 219 15.52 -47.14 -19.41
CA GLU A 219 16.72 -47.20 -20.26
C GLU A 219 17.88 -47.95 -19.58
N ALA A 220 18.08 -47.74 -18.27
CA ALA A 220 19.13 -48.41 -17.50
C ALA A 220 18.92 -49.93 -17.36
N PHE A 221 17.68 -50.40 -17.35
CA PHE A 221 17.37 -51.85 -17.33
C PHE A 221 17.15 -52.43 -18.73
N GLY A 222 16.60 -51.69 -19.69
CA GLY A 222 16.30 -52.22 -21.03
C GLY A 222 15.24 -53.34 -21.00
N GLY A 223 15.32 -54.30 -21.92
CA GLY A 223 14.47 -55.50 -21.89
C GLY A 223 12.95 -55.25 -21.94
N GLY A 224 12.50 -54.08 -22.41
CA GLY A 224 11.08 -53.72 -22.39
C GLY A 224 10.53 -53.35 -21.01
N ALA A 225 11.40 -53.00 -20.06
CA ALA A 225 11.03 -52.30 -18.83
C ALA A 225 10.40 -50.93 -19.16
N GLU A 226 9.41 -50.54 -18.37
CA GLU A 226 8.60 -49.34 -18.62
C GLU A 226 8.13 -48.77 -17.28
N TYR A 227 8.31 -47.47 -17.06
CA TYR A 227 7.84 -46.79 -15.85
C TYR A 227 6.51 -46.08 -16.15
N ASP A 228 5.44 -46.57 -15.55
CA ASP A 228 4.11 -45.98 -15.67
C ASP A 228 4.01 -44.74 -14.76
N LYS A 229 3.96 -43.56 -15.39
CA LYS A 229 3.88 -42.26 -14.72
C LYS A 229 2.51 -41.98 -14.07
N GLU A 230 1.45 -42.71 -14.45
CA GLU A 230 0.12 -42.55 -13.86
C GLU A 230 -0.08 -43.43 -12.62
N THR A 231 0.46 -44.65 -12.63
CA THR A 231 0.35 -45.60 -11.49
C THR A 231 1.56 -45.63 -10.56
N GLY A 232 2.70 -45.09 -10.98
CA GLY A 232 3.97 -45.12 -10.23
C GLY A 232 4.62 -46.50 -10.17
N GLN A 233 4.24 -47.42 -11.07
CA GLN A 233 4.76 -48.79 -11.11
C GLN A 233 5.79 -48.96 -12.22
N LEU A 234 6.85 -49.73 -11.93
CA LEU A 234 7.83 -50.16 -12.92
C LEU A 234 7.47 -51.56 -13.41
N LYS A 235 7.19 -51.69 -14.70
CA LYS A 235 7.16 -52.98 -15.39
C LYS A 235 8.58 -53.55 -15.45
N ALA A 236 8.75 -54.77 -14.97
CA ALA A 236 10.05 -55.44 -14.95
C ALA A 236 10.57 -55.75 -16.38
N PRO A 237 11.89 -55.74 -16.61
CA PRO A 237 12.49 -56.09 -17.90
C PRO A 237 12.39 -57.60 -18.17
N ASN A 238 12.19 -57.98 -19.43
CA ASN A 238 12.35 -59.35 -19.90
C ASN A 238 13.53 -59.45 -20.88
N TYR A 239 14.55 -60.25 -20.55
CA TYR A 239 15.76 -60.38 -21.37
C TYR A 239 15.71 -61.53 -22.38
N THR A 240 14.60 -62.28 -22.50
CA THR A 240 14.41 -63.40 -23.44
C THR A 240 14.91 -63.09 -24.86
N ALA A 241 14.46 -61.96 -25.41
CA ALA A 241 14.83 -61.54 -26.77
C ALA A 241 16.30 -61.11 -26.88
N ALA A 242 16.82 -60.38 -25.87
CA ALA A 242 18.22 -59.93 -25.84
C ALA A 242 19.22 -61.10 -25.68
N LEU A 243 18.78 -62.20 -25.04
CA LEU A 243 19.52 -63.44 -24.90
C LEU A 243 19.33 -64.40 -26.10
N GLY A 244 18.54 -64.02 -27.10
CA GLY A 244 18.31 -64.79 -28.33
C GLY A 244 17.52 -66.08 -28.13
N LEU A 245 16.65 -66.14 -27.11
CA LEU A 245 15.92 -67.35 -26.76
C LEU A 245 14.64 -67.51 -27.60
N PRO A 246 14.31 -68.73 -28.06
CA PRO A 246 13.03 -69.01 -28.70
C PRO A 246 11.87 -68.93 -27.68
N GLU A 247 10.63 -68.74 -28.17
CA GLU A 247 9.44 -68.54 -27.32
C GLU A 247 9.17 -69.68 -26.34
N ASP A 248 9.57 -70.92 -26.66
CA ASP A 248 9.43 -72.10 -25.79
C ASP A 248 10.47 -72.15 -24.65
N GLN A 249 11.41 -71.21 -24.63
CA GLN A 249 12.47 -71.05 -23.62
C GLN A 249 12.51 -69.64 -23.03
N ALA A 250 11.38 -68.92 -23.07
CA ALA A 250 11.24 -67.62 -22.43
C ALA A 250 11.54 -67.70 -20.93
N ILE A 251 12.25 -66.69 -20.42
CA ILE A 251 12.49 -66.48 -19.00
C ILE A 251 11.47 -65.51 -18.42
N ASP A 252 11.18 -65.63 -17.12
CA ASP A 252 10.28 -64.74 -16.40
C ASP A 252 10.83 -63.29 -16.35
N ASP A 253 9.94 -62.31 -16.16
CA ASP A 253 10.30 -60.89 -16.07
C ASP A 253 11.15 -60.62 -14.82
N GLY A 254 12.32 -60.00 -14.99
CA GLY A 254 13.19 -59.57 -13.90
C GLY A 254 14.68 -59.61 -14.25
N VAL A 255 15.44 -58.69 -13.63
CA VAL A 255 16.92 -58.66 -13.72
C VAL A 255 17.53 -59.95 -13.16
N GLU A 256 16.98 -60.49 -12.08
CA GLU A 256 17.46 -61.72 -11.43
C GLU A 256 17.39 -62.95 -12.36
N GLU A 257 16.28 -63.13 -13.09
CA GLU A 257 16.09 -64.27 -13.98
C GLU A 257 17.00 -64.19 -15.22
N GLY A 258 17.27 -62.98 -15.73
CA GLY A 258 18.31 -62.74 -16.74
C GLY A 258 19.71 -63.19 -16.30
N PHE A 259 20.13 -62.79 -15.09
CA PHE A 259 21.42 -63.21 -14.53
C PHE A 259 21.50 -64.71 -14.24
N LYS A 260 20.40 -65.31 -13.76
CA LYS A 260 20.28 -66.75 -13.46
C LYS A 260 20.42 -67.60 -14.72
N TYR A 261 19.85 -67.17 -15.85
CA TYR A 261 20.05 -67.84 -17.15
C TYR A 261 21.51 -67.79 -17.60
N VAL A 262 22.14 -66.61 -17.57
CA VAL A 262 23.55 -66.43 -17.96
C VAL A 262 24.49 -67.24 -17.05
N GLY A 263 24.25 -67.23 -15.74
CA GLY A 263 24.98 -68.05 -14.77
C GLY A 263 24.89 -69.55 -15.05
N GLY A 264 23.70 -70.05 -15.39
CA GLY A 264 23.49 -71.43 -15.82
C GLY A 264 24.30 -71.79 -17.07
N LYS A 265 24.36 -70.90 -18.07
CA LYS A 265 25.18 -71.12 -19.28
C LYS A 265 26.68 -71.02 -19.06
N LEU A 266 27.13 -70.30 -18.04
CA LEU A 266 28.53 -70.32 -17.61
C LEU A 266 28.88 -71.65 -16.90
N ALA A 267 27.99 -72.18 -16.05
CA ALA A 267 28.16 -73.51 -15.46
C ALA A 267 28.18 -74.64 -16.52
N ASP A 268 27.31 -74.56 -17.54
CA ASP A 268 27.34 -75.46 -18.71
C ASP A 268 28.71 -75.40 -19.44
N HIS A 269 29.35 -74.23 -19.51
CA HIS A 269 30.68 -74.09 -20.10
C HIS A 269 31.78 -74.70 -19.23
N GLU A 270 31.72 -74.53 -17.91
CA GLU A 270 32.68 -75.11 -16.97
C GLU A 270 32.69 -76.64 -17.04
N ILE A 271 31.52 -77.27 -17.08
CA ILE A 271 31.37 -78.73 -17.31
C ILE A 271 32.01 -79.15 -18.65
N ARG A 272 31.82 -78.37 -19.73
CA ARG A 272 32.46 -78.64 -21.03
C ARG A 272 33.98 -78.48 -20.97
N ILE A 273 34.49 -77.52 -20.22
CA ILE A 273 35.94 -77.28 -20.03
C ILE A 273 36.58 -78.43 -19.25
N ASP A 274 35.95 -78.92 -18.18
CA ASP A 274 36.43 -80.10 -17.42
C ASP A 274 36.41 -81.38 -18.26
N GLN A 275 35.36 -81.59 -19.05
CA GLN A 275 35.28 -82.73 -19.96
C GLN A 275 36.35 -82.65 -21.07
N ASN A 276 36.61 -81.46 -21.61
CA ASN A 276 37.68 -81.23 -22.58
C ASN A 276 39.06 -81.45 -21.97
N THR A 277 39.30 -80.96 -20.75
CA THR A 277 40.53 -81.21 -19.99
C THR A 277 40.75 -82.71 -19.77
N THR A 278 39.70 -83.44 -19.40
CA THR A 278 39.71 -84.90 -19.25
C THR A 278 40.02 -85.62 -20.56
N ASN A 279 39.41 -85.20 -21.67
CA ASN A 279 39.65 -85.78 -22.99
C ASN A 279 41.08 -85.52 -23.49
N ILE A 280 41.61 -84.31 -23.29
CA ILE A 280 42.99 -83.93 -23.62
C ILE A 280 43.99 -84.77 -22.83
N ASN A 281 43.77 -84.96 -21.52
CA ASN A 281 44.63 -85.81 -20.69
C ASN A 281 44.62 -87.27 -21.18
N LYS A 282 43.45 -87.83 -21.53
CA LYS A 282 43.37 -89.19 -22.11
C LYS A 282 44.14 -89.33 -23.44
N ILE A 283 44.16 -88.30 -24.27
CA ILE A 283 44.95 -88.29 -25.51
C ILE A 283 46.45 -88.20 -25.20
N LYS A 284 46.84 -87.28 -24.31
CA LYS A 284 48.24 -87.08 -23.89
C LYS A 284 48.85 -88.35 -23.27
N ASP A 285 48.08 -89.08 -22.46
CA ASP A 285 48.51 -90.30 -21.79
C ASP A 285 48.37 -91.55 -22.68
N GLY A 286 48.02 -91.40 -23.96
CA GLY A 286 47.93 -92.49 -24.95
C GLY A 286 46.74 -93.44 -24.75
N GLN A 287 45.75 -93.08 -23.92
CA GLN A 287 44.55 -93.87 -23.66
C GLN A 287 43.43 -93.62 -24.68
N ALA A 288 43.52 -92.53 -25.45
CA ALA A 288 42.59 -92.16 -26.51
C ALA A 288 43.35 -91.49 -27.68
N GLY A 289 42.69 -91.39 -28.84
CA GLY A 289 43.26 -90.79 -30.06
C GLY A 289 43.52 -91.82 -31.17
N LEU A 290 43.97 -91.34 -32.33
CA LEU A 290 44.21 -92.16 -33.53
C LEU A 290 45.25 -93.25 -33.31
N VAL A 291 46.28 -92.99 -32.50
CA VAL A 291 47.26 -93.98 -32.05
C VAL A 291 47.17 -94.05 -30.53
N LYS A 292 46.86 -95.23 -30.00
CA LYS A 292 46.66 -95.47 -28.57
C LYS A 292 47.38 -96.73 -28.09
N LEU A 293 47.55 -96.86 -26.78
CA LEU A 293 48.09 -98.06 -26.14
C LEU A 293 46.93 -99.00 -25.74
N ASP A 294 46.85 -100.16 -26.38
CA ASP A 294 45.93 -101.25 -25.99
C ASP A 294 46.72 -102.37 -25.30
N GLY A 295 46.75 -102.32 -23.97
CA GLY A 295 47.57 -103.20 -23.14
C GLY A 295 49.07 -102.94 -23.37
N ASN A 296 49.74 -103.86 -24.06
CA ASN A 296 51.16 -103.74 -24.45
C ASN A 296 51.35 -103.61 -25.97
N ARG A 297 50.32 -103.14 -26.69
CA ARG A 297 50.32 -102.95 -28.14
C ARG A 297 50.02 -101.50 -28.49
N ILE A 298 50.81 -100.92 -29.39
CA ILE A 298 50.41 -99.69 -30.08
C ILE A 298 49.38 -100.09 -31.13
N VAL A 299 48.18 -99.51 -31.07
CA VAL A 299 47.11 -99.77 -32.03
C VAL A 299 46.64 -98.46 -32.65
N ILE A 300 46.30 -98.52 -33.94
CA ILE A 300 45.53 -97.46 -34.59
C ILE A 300 44.07 -97.69 -34.20
N ASP A 301 43.39 -96.68 -33.67
CA ASP A 301 41.99 -96.82 -33.31
C ASP A 301 41.12 -96.82 -34.58
N ASN A 302 40.72 -98.02 -35.02
CA ASN A 302 39.96 -98.24 -36.24
C ASN A 302 38.53 -97.65 -36.20
N SER A 303 38.07 -97.14 -35.05
CA SER A 303 36.82 -96.37 -34.96
C SER A 303 37.01 -94.87 -35.27
N LEU A 304 38.22 -94.34 -35.05
CA LEU A 304 38.62 -92.97 -35.39
C LEU A 304 39.25 -92.89 -36.79
N ALA A 305 40.02 -93.90 -37.19
CA ALA A 305 40.65 -94.02 -38.51
C ALA A 305 39.69 -94.57 -39.59
N LYS A 306 38.39 -94.27 -39.48
CA LYS A 306 37.37 -94.84 -40.36
C LYS A 306 37.66 -94.47 -41.82
N ASP A 307 37.60 -95.47 -42.70
CA ASP A 307 37.91 -95.38 -44.14
C ASP A 307 39.39 -95.08 -44.49
N ALA A 308 40.30 -95.00 -43.51
CA ALA A 308 41.74 -94.85 -43.76
C ALA A 308 42.38 -96.20 -44.18
N MET A 309 42.65 -96.34 -45.48
CA MET A 309 43.27 -97.55 -46.06
C MET A 309 44.81 -97.54 -46.08
N THR A 310 45.43 -96.39 -45.78
CA THR A 310 46.88 -96.16 -45.91
C THR A 310 47.43 -95.55 -44.62
N PHE A 311 48.53 -96.09 -44.12
CA PHE A 311 49.33 -95.47 -43.06
C PHE A 311 50.63 -94.95 -43.68
N ASP A 312 50.71 -93.64 -43.91
CA ASP A 312 51.89 -93.00 -44.49
C ASP A 312 52.93 -92.65 -43.42
N PHE A 313 54.20 -92.91 -43.75
CA PHE A 313 55.37 -92.64 -42.92
C PHE A 313 56.21 -91.46 -43.45
N SER A 314 55.77 -90.77 -44.50
CA SER A 314 56.48 -89.61 -45.06
C SER A 314 56.69 -88.47 -44.03
N SER A 315 57.65 -87.58 -44.29
CA SER A 315 57.73 -86.29 -43.58
C SER A 315 56.76 -85.26 -44.16
N TYR A 316 56.61 -84.11 -43.49
CA TYR A 316 55.65 -83.05 -43.87
C TYR A 316 55.89 -82.43 -45.26
N ASP A 317 57.04 -82.74 -45.86
CA ASP A 317 57.50 -82.38 -47.21
C ASP A 317 57.37 -83.56 -48.20
N ASN A 318 56.61 -84.59 -47.84
CA ASN A 318 56.41 -85.86 -48.55
C ASN A 318 57.68 -86.69 -48.80
N ASN A 319 58.81 -86.40 -48.14
CA ASN A 319 60.00 -87.24 -48.25
C ASN A 319 59.79 -88.61 -47.54
N PRO A 320 60.08 -89.75 -48.19
CA PRO A 320 59.91 -91.07 -47.58
C PRO A 320 60.86 -91.29 -46.38
N ARG A 321 60.34 -91.85 -45.29
CA ARG A 321 61.16 -92.27 -44.14
C ARG A 321 61.41 -93.78 -44.16
N THR A 322 62.55 -94.21 -43.63
CA THR A 322 62.85 -95.63 -43.41
C THR A 322 62.15 -96.16 -42.17
N LEU A 323 61.20 -97.09 -42.37
CA LEU A 323 60.65 -97.89 -41.28
C LEU A 323 61.68 -98.95 -40.86
N THR A 324 62.29 -98.77 -39.70
CA THR A 324 63.31 -99.68 -39.15
C THR A 324 62.72 -100.57 -38.06
N GLY A 325 63.35 -101.73 -37.80
CA GLY A 325 62.87 -102.71 -36.82
C GLY A 325 61.84 -103.72 -37.32
N VAL A 326 61.46 -103.69 -38.61
CA VAL A 326 60.54 -104.67 -39.21
C VAL A 326 61.21 -106.05 -39.33
N ALA A 327 60.71 -107.02 -38.58
CA ALA A 327 61.13 -108.42 -38.70
C ALA A 327 60.83 -108.99 -40.10
N LYS A 328 61.36 -110.16 -40.45
CA LYS A 328 60.97 -110.84 -41.70
C LYS A 328 59.52 -111.32 -41.56
N GLY A 329 58.62 -110.80 -42.39
CA GLY A 329 57.24 -111.28 -42.46
C GLY A 329 57.14 -112.70 -43.03
N GLU A 330 56.13 -113.46 -42.62
CA GLU A 330 55.88 -114.79 -43.15
C GLU A 330 55.50 -114.72 -44.64
N LEU A 331 56.10 -115.58 -45.48
CA LEU A 331 55.81 -115.64 -46.91
C LEU A 331 54.84 -116.79 -47.20
N SER A 332 53.54 -116.51 -47.10
CA SER A 332 52.45 -117.43 -47.47
C SER A 332 51.40 -116.71 -48.31
N GLN A 333 50.57 -117.47 -49.04
CA GLN A 333 49.57 -116.91 -49.98
C GLN A 333 48.58 -115.92 -49.33
N ASN A 334 48.34 -116.06 -48.02
CA ASN A 334 47.39 -115.26 -47.25
C ASN A 334 48.08 -114.38 -46.20
N SER A 335 49.41 -114.22 -46.27
CA SER A 335 50.14 -113.39 -45.31
C SER A 335 49.80 -111.91 -45.51
N VAL A 336 49.61 -111.21 -44.39
CA VAL A 336 49.44 -109.75 -44.32
C VAL A 336 50.62 -109.08 -43.63
N ASP A 337 51.69 -109.82 -43.36
CA ASP A 337 52.91 -109.30 -42.76
C ASP A 337 53.64 -108.36 -43.74
N ALA A 338 54.21 -107.27 -43.22
CA ALA A 338 55.10 -106.42 -43.99
C ALA A 338 56.38 -107.18 -44.38
N VAL A 339 56.58 -107.44 -45.67
CA VAL A 339 57.84 -107.97 -46.19
C VAL A 339 58.92 -106.89 -46.15
N ASN A 340 60.11 -107.22 -45.68
CA ASN A 340 61.21 -106.25 -45.60
C ASN A 340 62.10 -106.27 -46.86
N GLY A 341 63.01 -105.30 -46.97
CA GLY A 341 63.85 -105.11 -48.17
C GLY A 341 64.66 -106.35 -48.59
N SER A 342 64.98 -107.27 -47.67
CA SER A 342 65.68 -108.51 -48.01
C SER A 342 64.80 -109.49 -48.82
N GLN A 343 63.48 -109.44 -48.67
CA GLN A 343 62.52 -110.32 -49.35
C GLN A 343 62.14 -109.79 -50.74
N LEU A 344 62.02 -108.46 -50.92
CA LEU A 344 61.72 -107.85 -52.22
C LEU A 344 62.91 -107.97 -53.20
N PHE A 345 64.15 -107.82 -52.71
CA PHE A 345 65.36 -107.99 -53.52
C PHE A 345 65.44 -109.38 -54.19
N GLU A 346 64.99 -110.42 -53.48
CA GLU A 346 64.93 -111.81 -53.96
C GLU A 346 63.82 -112.03 -55.02
N THR A 347 62.84 -111.11 -55.11
CA THR A 347 61.76 -111.13 -56.12
C THR A 347 62.12 -110.35 -57.37
N ASN A 348 62.75 -109.18 -57.26
CA ASN A 348 63.06 -108.33 -58.42
C ASN A 348 63.97 -109.02 -59.45
N GLN A 349 64.89 -109.89 -59.01
CA GLN A 349 65.72 -110.72 -59.91
C GLN A 349 64.92 -111.64 -60.85
N LYS A 350 63.62 -111.86 -60.59
CA LYS A 350 62.74 -112.70 -61.42
C LYS A 350 62.02 -111.91 -62.52
N ILE A 351 61.71 -110.63 -62.28
CA ILE A 351 60.87 -109.79 -63.17
C ILE A 351 61.63 -109.25 -64.39
N GLU A 352 62.93 -109.00 -64.27
CA GLU A 352 63.79 -108.46 -65.34
C GLU A 352 63.76 -109.31 -66.63
N ASN A 353 63.34 -110.56 -66.53
CA ASN A 353 63.19 -111.49 -67.65
C ASN A 353 61.93 -111.26 -68.54
N ILE A 354 61.01 -110.37 -68.18
CA ILE A 354 59.69 -110.23 -68.86
C ILE A 354 59.61 -109.05 -69.85
N THR A 355 60.44 -108.01 -69.70
CA THR A 355 60.21 -106.67 -70.31
C THR A 355 60.37 -106.57 -71.84
N ASN A 356 60.79 -107.63 -72.54
CA ASN A 356 61.23 -107.58 -73.94
C ASN A 356 60.13 -107.78 -75.02
N LEU A 357 58.85 -107.42 -74.76
CA LEU A 357 57.72 -108.09 -75.44
C LEU A 357 56.46 -107.27 -75.85
N ASN A 358 56.52 -105.96 -76.14
CA ASN A 358 55.35 -105.22 -76.70
C ASN A 358 55.73 -103.97 -77.54
N GLY A 359 54.78 -103.41 -78.31
CA GLY A 359 54.91 -102.14 -79.04
C GLY A 359 53.87 -101.84 -80.14
N GLN A 360 52.58 -102.23 -80.02
CA GLN A 360 51.61 -102.11 -81.12
C GLN A 360 50.14 -101.78 -80.71
N ASN A 361 49.80 -100.55 -80.28
CA ASN A 361 48.38 -100.12 -80.17
C ASN A 361 48.18 -98.60 -79.97
N LEU A 362 47.76 -97.84 -80.99
CA LEU A 362 47.52 -96.37 -80.87
C LEU A 362 46.41 -95.75 -81.77
N GLU A 363 45.62 -96.52 -82.53
CA GLU A 363 44.66 -95.94 -83.51
C GLU A 363 43.39 -95.29 -82.92
N GLY A 364 43.02 -95.60 -81.67
CA GLY A 364 41.70 -95.24 -81.10
C GLY A 364 41.47 -93.78 -80.68
N ILE A 365 42.38 -92.85 -80.97
CA ILE A 365 42.36 -91.48 -80.40
C ILE A 365 41.64 -90.45 -81.31
N ALA A 366 41.54 -90.68 -82.62
CA ALA A 366 41.02 -89.68 -83.57
C ALA A 366 39.53 -89.36 -83.40
N ASP A 367 38.68 -90.38 -83.25
CA ASP A 367 37.21 -90.24 -83.22
C ASP A 367 36.68 -89.40 -82.04
N ALA A 368 37.45 -89.24 -80.97
CA ALA A 368 37.01 -88.59 -79.74
C ALA A 368 36.98 -87.05 -79.79
N PHE A 369 37.71 -86.42 -80.73
CA PHE A 369 37.96 -84.96 -80.71
C PHE A 369 37.05 -84.13 -81.63
N GLY A 370 36.39 -84.75 -82.61
CA GLY A 370 35.48 -84.06 -83.53
C GLY A 370 36.17 -83.03 -84.43
N GLY A 371 35.37 -82.23 -85.15
CA GLY A 371 35.85 -81.08 -85.93
C GLY A 371 37.01 -81.37 -86.89
N ASN A 372 36.87 -82.35 -87.79
CA ASN A 372 37.88 -82.75 -88.79
C ASN A 372 39.21 -83.30 -88.25
N ALA A 373 39.28 -83.82 -87.02
CA ALA A 373 40.50 -84.38 -86.45
C ALA A 373 40.99 -85.70 -87.13
N GLU A 374 42.30 -85.82 -87.39
CA GLU A 374 43.01 -86.99 -87.92
C GLU A 374 44.34 -87.28 -87.18
N VAL A 375 44.78 -88.54 -87.12
CA VAL A 375 46.11 -88.92 -86.56
C VAL A 375 47.10 -89.27 -87.68
N LYS A 376 48.28 -88.66 -87.66
CA LYS A 376 49.39 -88.86 -88.60
C LYS A 376 50.70 -88.99 -87.83
N ASP A 377 51.50 -90.01 -88.14
CA ASP A 377 52.82 -90.25 -87.52
C ASP A 377 52.83 -90.25 -85.97
N GLY A 378 51.71 -90.65 -85.35
CA GLY A 378 51.53 -90.64 -83.88
C GLY A 378 51.08 -89.30 -83.28
N VAL A 379 50.69 -88.32 -84.11
CA VAL A 379 50.27 -86.96 -83.71
C VAL A 379 48.88 -86.63 -84.27
N LEU A 380 48.03 -85.95 -83.47
CA LEU A 380 46.66 -85.56 -83.84
C LEU A 380 46.62 -84.15 -84.46
N SER A 381 45.83 -83.92 -85.51
CA SER A 381 45.68 -82.61 -86.19
C SER A 381 44.25 -82.38 -86.72
N GLY A 382 43.84 -81.12 -87.00
CA GLY A 382 42.63 -80.82 -87.80
C GLY A 382 41.49 -80.00 -87.17
N VAL A 383 41.59 -79.61 -85.90
CA VAL A 383 40.49 -79.05 -85.07
C VAL A 383 40.18 -77.56 -85.34
N ASP A 384 38.90 -77.14 -85.32
CA ASP A 384 38.45 -75.73 -85.37
C ASP A 384 37.20 -75.50 -84.49
N PHE A 385 37.20 -74.41 -83.69
CA PHE A 385 36.13 -74.01 -82.77
C PHE A 385 35.54 -72.61 -83.05
N THR A 386 35.96 -71.93 -84.12
CA THR A 386 35.71 -70.50 -84.37
C THR A 386 34.22 -70.11 -84.32
N ASP A 387 33.38 -70.81 -85.09
CA ASP A 387 31.94 -70.53 -85.17
C ASP A 387 31.20 -70.87 -83.86
N ALA A 388 31.61 -71.94 -83.17
CA ALA A 388 30.98 -72.40 -81.94
C ALA A 388 31.13 -71.39 -80.79
N LEU A 389 32.27 -70.69 -80.74
CA LEU A 389 32.54 -69.64 -79.75
C LEU A 389 32.11 -68.24 -80.21
N LYS A 390 31.62 -68.09 -81.46
CA LYS A 390 31.34 -66.80 -82.13
C LYS A 390 32.54 -65.85 -82.01
N ALA A 391 33.74 -66.39 -82.24
CA ALA A 391 34.98 -65.65 -82.09
C ALA A 391 35.18 -64.67 -83.26
N ASP A 392 35.74 -63.50 -82.95
CA ASP A 392 36.15 -62.47 -83.93
C ASP A 392 37.52 -62.77 -84.58
N LYS A 393 38.14 -63.89 -84.20
CA LYS A 393 39.39 -64.44 -84.76
C LYS A 393 39.33 -65.97 -84.80
N PRO A 394 40.06 -66.65 -85.71
CA PRO A 394 40.07 -68.11 -85.79
C PRO A 394 40.60 -68.80 -84.53
N ILE A 395 40.04 -69.96 -84.19
CA ILE A 395 40.41 -70.79 -83.03
C ILE A 395 40.64 -72.23 -83.50
N THR A 396 41.89 -72.62 -83.73
CA THR A 396 42.26 -73.88 -84.42
C THR A 396 42.88 -74.95 -83.49
N ASN A 397 42.76 -74.78 -82.18
CA ASN A 397 43.10 -75.79 -81.18
C ASN A 397 42.38 -75.50 -79.86
N VAL A 398 42.42 -76.50 -78.95
CA VAL A 398 41.72 -76.46 -77.65
C VAL A 398 42.27 -75.36 -76.73
N ASN A 399 43.59 -75.10 -76.74
CA ASN A 399 44.21 -74.08 -75.88
C ASN A 399 43.77 -72.66 -76.26
N ASP A 400 43.75 -72.33 -77.56
CA ASP A 400 43.30 -71.02 -78.03
C ASP A 400 41.81 -70.81 -77.73
N GLY A 401 41.00 -71.87 -77.74
CA GLY A 401 39.59 -71.84 -77.35
C GLY A 401 39.39 -71.51 -75.87
N PHE A 402 40.14 -72.17 -74.99
CA PHE A 402 40.16 -71.79 -73.56
C PHE A 402 40.64 -70.35 -73.37
N GLY A 403 41.72 -69.93 -74.06
CA GLY A 403 42.25 -68.57 -73.99
C GLY A 403 41.29 -67.48 -74.48
N TYR A 404 40.40 -67.79 -75.44
CA TYR A 404 39.35 -66.86 -75.88
C TYR A 404 38.23 -66.71 -74.84
N VAL A 405 37.85 -67.83 -74.19
CA VAL A 405 36.83 -67.81 -73.14
C VAL A 405 37.34 -67.09 -71.88
N THR A 406 38.60 -67.30 -71.46
CA THR A 406 39.19 -66.55 -70.35
C THR A 406 39.24 -65.06 -70.66
N GLY A 407 39.70 -64.66 -71.84
CA GLY A 407 39.75 -63.23 -72.21
C GLY A 407 38.39 -62.52 -72.16
N ARG A 408 37.26 -63.21 -72.40
CA ARG A 408 35.92 -62.63 -72.22
C ARG A 408 35.41 -62.67 -70.78
N LEU A 409 35.96 -63.55 -69.94
CA LEU A 409 35.72 -63.54 -68.49
C LEU A 409 36.47 -62.38 -67.84
N ASP A 410 37.74 -62.16 -68.20
CA ASP A 410 38.55 -61.01 -67.75
C ASP A 410 37.88 -59.67 -68.12
N ASP A 411 37.32 -59.57 -69.34
CA ASP A 411 36.60 -58.38 -69.82
C ASP A 411 35.24 -58.17 -69.11
N HIS A 412 34.64 -59.24 -68.57
CA HIS A 412 33.48 -59.16 -67.69
C HIS A 412 33.87 -58.80 -66.24
N GLU A 413 35.00 -59.30 -65.73
CA GLU A 413 35.57 -58.97 -64.42
C GLU A 413 35.92 -57.48 -64.34
N SER A 414 36.66 -56.96 -65.32
CA SER A 414 36.94 -55.52 -65.46
C SER A 414 35.68 -54.63 -65.51
N ARG A 415 34.57 -55.15 -66.08
CA ARG A 415 33.27 -54.46 -66.08
C ARG A 415 32.53 -54.55 -64.75
N LEU A 416 32.74 -55.62 -63.98
CA LEU A 416 32.22 -55.76 -62.62
C LEU A 416 32.98 -54.84 -61.65
N ASP A 417 34.32 -54.79 -61.71
CA ASP A 417 35.15 -53.82 -60.97
C ASP A 417 34.71 -52.36 -61.24
N GLY A 418 34.42 -52.04 -62.50
CA GLY A 418 33.90 -50.74 -62.93
C GLY A 418 32.45 -50.46 -62.49
N HIS A 419 31.69 -51.47 -62.09
CA HIS A 419 30.39 -51.33 -61.43
C HIS A 419 30.54 -51.19 -59.92
N ASP A 420 31.41 -51.98 -59.28
CA ASP A 420 31.69 -51.90 -57.84
C ASP A 420 32.26 -50.53 -57.47
N THR A 421 33.20 -50.00 -58.27
CA THR A 421 33.70 -48.63 -58.12
C THR A 421 32.58 -47.59 -58.18
N LYS A 422 31.56 -47.78 -59.03
CA LYS A 422 30.39 -46.86 -59.09
C LYS A 422 29.45 -47.05 -57.92
N LEU A 423 29.30 -48.27 -57.44
CA LEU A 423 28.49 -48.60 -56.27
C LEU A 423 29.09 -47.99 -55.00
N GLU A 424 30.40 -48.11 -54.80
CA GLU A 424 31.16 -47.46 -53.72
C GLU A 424 31.04 -45.92 -53.78
N ASN A 425 31.13 -45.31 -54.97
CA ASN A 425 30.89 -43.89 -55.15
C ASN A 425 29.42 -43.47 -54.90
N HIS A 426 28.45 -44.36 -55.12
CA HIS A 426 27.06 -44.12 -54.74
C HIS A 426 26.85 -44.25 -53.23
N GLU A 427 27.46 -45.26 -52.60
CA GLU A 427 27.45 -45.47 -51.16
C GLU A 427 27.98 -44.23 -50.42
N HIS A 428 29.18 -43.74 -50.79
CA HIS A 428 29.73 -42.51 -50.22
C HIS A 428 28.82 -41.28 -50.40
N ARG A 429 28.11 -41.17 -51.53
CA ARG A 429 27.15 -40.08 -51.75
C ARG A 429 25.90 -40.24 -50.89
N ILE A 430 25.43 -41.47 -50.67
CA ILE A 430 24.32 -41.78 -49.78
C ILE A 430 24.72 -41.45 -48.34
N THR A 431 25.87 -41.94 -47.85
CA THR A 431 26.40 -41.61 -46.51
C THR A 431 26.54 -40.11 -46.27
N ASN A 432 27.02 -39.35 -47.26
CA ASN A 432 27.11 -37.89 -47.15
C ASN A 432 25.73 -37.23 -47.08
N ILE A 433 24.76 -37.67 -47.90
CA ILE A 433 23.38 -37.18 -47.85
C ILE A 433 22.70 -37.55 -46.53
N GLU A 434 22.93 -38.75 -46.00
CA GLU A 434 22.46 -39.16 -44.67
C GLU A 434 23.09 -38.29 -43.57
N GLY A 435 24.37 -37.96 -43.69
CA GLY A 435 25.05 -36.99 -42.82
C GLY A 435 24.41 -35.61 -42.84
N ASP A 436 24.17 -35.05 -44.03
CA ASP A 436 23.51 -33.75 -44.21
C ASP A 436 22.06 -33.76 -43.69
N ILE A 437 21.30 -34.83 -43.95
CA ILE A 437 19.94 -35.02 -43.40
C ILE A 437 19.99 -35.08 -41.88
N ASN A 438 20.90 -35.86 -41.28
CA ASN A 438 21.06 -35.97 -39.83
C ASN A 438 21.47 -34.63 -39.20
N ASN A 439 22.28 -33.82 -39.89
CA ASN A 439 22.63 -32.47 -39.44
C ASN A 439 21.41 -31.53 -39.50
N ILE A 440 20.57 -31.62 -40.53
CA ILE A 440 19.35 -30.82 -40.66
C ILE A 440 18.29 -31.24 -39.62
N THR A 441 18.00 -32.54 -39.49
CA THR A 441 17.01 -33.05 -38.53
C THR A 441 17.46 -32.87 -37.07
N GLY A 442 18.77 -32.91 -36.82
CA GLY A 442 19.38 -32.57 -35.53
C GLY A 442 19.52 -31.06 -35.27
N GLY A 443 19.05 -30.19 -36.17
CA GLY A 443 19.08 -28.73 -36.00
C GLY A 443 20.47 -28.09 -36.08
N LYS A 444 21.48 -28.78 -36.63
CA LYS A 444 22.87 -28.31 -36.79
C LYS A 444 23.17 -27.70 -38.16
N ALA A 445 22.22 -27.79 -39.09
CA ALA A 445 22.34 -27.24 -40.44
C ALA A 445 20.95 -26.80 -40.96
N GLY A 446 20.94 -25.85 -41.90
CA GLY A 446 19.71 -25.25 -42.45
C GLY A 446 19.55 -23.77 -42.05
N LEU A 447 18.46 -23.13 -42.47
CA LEU A 447 18.28 -21.69 -42.22
C LEU A 447 17.95 -21.37 -40.76
N ILE A 448 17.24 -22.26 -40.07
CA ILE A 448 16.98 -22.20 -38.64
C ILE A 448 17.73 -23.36 -37.98
N GLN A 449 18.56 -23.05 -37.01
CA GLN A 449 19.44 -24.00 -36.31
C GLN A 449 19.27 -23.84 -34.79
N LEU A 450 19.73 -24.83 -34.03
CA LEU A 450 20.00 -24.67 -32.60
C LEU A 450 21.33 -23.93 -32.42
N SER A 451 21.41 -23.05 -31.42
CA SER A 451 22.67 -22.46 -30.95
C SER A 451 23.66 -23.54 -30.50
N GLU A 452 24.96 -23.23 -30.47
CA GLU A 452 26.01 -24.17 -30.06
C GLU A 452 25.79 -24.78 -28.66
N ASP A 453 25.08 -24.06 -27.77
CA ASP A 453 24.72 -24.51 -26.43
C ASP A 453 23.38 -25.27 -26.35
N GLY A 454 22.68 -25.43 -27.47
CA GLY A 454 21.40 -26.13 -27.60
C GLY A 454 20.18 -25.40 -27.03
N LYS A 455 20.30 -24.15 -26.57
CA LYS A 455 19.24 -23.47 -25.80
C LYS A 455 18.36 -22.51 -26.60
N SER A 456 18.81 -22.05 -27.75
CA SER A 456 18.13 -21.03 -28.56
C SER A 456 17.98 -21.50 -30.00
N LEU A 457 16.89 -21.11 -30.66
CA LEU A 457 16.82 -21.17 -32.12
C LEU A 457 17.47 -19.91 -32.69
N VAL A 458 18.39 -20.10 -33.64
CA VAL A 458 19.11 -19.03 -34.34
C VAL A 458 18.88 -19.13 -35.84
N VAL A 459 18.87 -17.98 -36.51
CA VAL A 459 18.90 -17.94 -37.97
C VAL A 459 20.36 -17.95 -38.42
N ASP A 460 20.72 -18.83 -39.35
CA ASP A 460 22.06 -18.90 -39.89
C ASP A 460 22.36 -17.67 -40.76
N ASN A 461 23.22 -16.77 -40.28
CA ASN A 461 23.56 -15.53 -40.96
C ASN A 461 24.33 -15.72 -42.29
N VAL A 462 24.95 -16.88 -42.52
CA VAL A 462 25.66 -17.19 -43.77
C VAL A 462 24.66 -17.59 -44.87
N LEU A 463 23.67 -18.41 -44.51
CA LEU A 463 22.58 -18.82 -45.40
C LEU A 463 21.54 -17.70 -45.60
N ALA A 464 21.24 -16.93 -44.55
CA ALA A 464 20.29 -15.81 -44.58
C ALA A 464 20.83 -14.56 -45.30
N LYS A 465 22.16 -14.42 -45.42
CA LYS A 465 22.84 -13.27 -46.05
C LYS A 465 22.42 -11.95 -45.37
N ASP A 466 21.97 -10.96 -46.13
CA ASP A 466 21.60 -9.62 -45.66
C ASP A 466 20.15 -9.51 -45.13
N ALA A 467 19.52 -10.64 -44.76
CA ALA A 467 18.14 -10.66 -44.27
C ALA A 467 18.03 -10.01 -42.87
N ASN A 468 17.48 -8.79 -42.83
CA ASN A 468 17.29 -8.01 -41.59
C ASN A 468 15.93 -8.24 -40.91
N THR A 469 15.07 -9.10 -41.46
CA THR A 469 13.68 -9.30 -41.02
C THR A 469 13.28 -10.77 -41.08
N PHE A 470 12.62 -11.26 -40.03
CA PHE A 470 11.98 -12.57 -40.01
C PHE A 470 10.47 -12.38 -40.24
N ASP A 471 10.04 -12.55 -41.48
CA ASP A 471 8.62 -12.42 -41.87
C ASP A 471 7.93 -13.79 -41.79
N ILE A 472 6.81 -13.84 -41.07
CA ILE A 472 5.97 -15.04 -40.88
C ILE A 472 4.62 -14.94 -41.63
N SER A 473 4.45 -13.92 -42.47
CA SER A 473 3.29 -13.78 -43.35
C SER A 473 3.27 -14.84 -44.45
N ASN A 474 2.10 -15.05 -45.04
CA ASN A 474 1.92 -15.86 -46.24
C ASN A 474 1.27 -14.99 -47.32
N GLY A 475 2.09 -14.20 -48.03
CA GLY A 475 1.61 -13.10 -48.86
C GLY A 475 1.08 -11.96 -47.99
N ASP A 476 -0.04 -11.36 -48.37
CA ASP A 476 -0.63 -10.23 -47.62
C ASP A 476 -1.29 -10.64 -46.28
N GLU A 477 -1.34 -11.94 -45.96
CA GLU A 477 -1.90 -12.44 -44.70
C GLU A 477 -0.83 -12.66 -43.62
N GLY A 478 -0.89 -11.89 -42.54
CA GLY A 478 -0.12 -12.15 -41.33
C GLY A 478 -0.51 -13.47 -40.62
N ARG A 479 0.32 -13.87 -39.64
CA ARG A 479 0.10 -15.06 -38.80
C ARG A 479 0.29 -14.70 -37.32
N THR A 480 -0.46 -15.37 -36.45
CA THR A 480 -0.37 -15.18 -34.99
C THR A 480 0.85 -15.89 -34.44
N LEU A 481 1.79 -15.16 -33.84
CA LEU A 481 2.86 -15.74 -33.04
C LEU A 481 2.35 -15.98 -31.62
N THR A 482 2.28 -17.24 -31.20
CA THR A 482 1.84 -17.67 -29.85
C THR A 482 2.98 -18.38 -29.12
N GLY A 483 2.85 -18.56 -27.80
CA GLY A 483 3.90 -19.12 -26.94
C GLY A 483 5.04 -18.14 -26.60
N VAL A 484 4.84 -16.84 -26.86
CA VAL A 484 5.80 -15.79 -26.50
C VAL A 484 5.72 -15.50 -25.00
N ASN A 485 6.75 -15.91 -24.26
CA ASN A 485 6.94 -15.53 -22.85
C ASN A 485 7.02 -14.00 -22.69
N ASP A 486 6.78 -13.51 -21.47
CA ASP A 486 6.91 -12.09 -21.14
C ASP A 486 8.33 -11.57 -21.46
N GLY A 487 8.44 -10.73 -22.49
CA GLY A 487 9.70 -10.11 -22.89
C GLY A 487 10.13 -9.04 -21.89
N LYS A 488 11.43 -8.84 -21.67
CA LYS A 488 11.92 -7.85 -20.71
C LYS A 488 11.56 -6.44 -21.14
N VAL A 489 10.68 -5.76 -20.40
CA VAL A 489 10.33 -4.35 -20.63
C VAL A 489 11.43 -3.45 -20.05
N ALA A 490 12.42 -3.11 -20.88
CA ALA A 490 13.53 -2.22 -20.52
C ALA A 490 13.99 -1.39 -21.73
N LYS A 491 14.60 -0.23 -21.48
CA LYS A 491 14.95 0.79 -22.48
C LYS A 491 15.60 0.24 -23.77
N ASP A 492 16.58 -0.65 -23.61
CA ASP A 492 17.39 -1.15 -24.71
C ASP A 492 17.04 -2.61 -25.09
N SER A 493 15.94 -3.15 -24.56
CA SER A 493 15.47 -4.51 -24.83
C SER A 493 15.24 -4.79 -26.32
N LYS A 494 15.37 -6.06 -26.70
CA LYS A 494 15.09 -6.60 -28.03
C LYS A 494 14.12 -7.79 -27.99
N ASP A 495 13.62 -8.11 -26.79
CA ASP A 495 12.67 -9.20 -26.58
C ASP A 495 11.31 -8.82 -27.19
N ALA A 496 10.64 -9.79 -27.81
CA ALA A 496 9.25 -9.61 -28.20
C ALA A 496 8.36 -9.52 -26.94
N ILE A 497 7.47 -8.55 -26.89
CA ILE A 497 6.42 -8.47 -25.86
C ILE A 497 5.18 -9.22 -26.32
N ASN A 498 4.41 -9.77 -25.37
CA ASN A 498 3.16 -10.47 -25.67
C ASN A 498 1.92 -9.60 -25.35
N GLY A 499 0.74 -10.11 -25.72
CA GLY A 499 -0.54 -9.42 -25.48
C GLY A 499 -0.89 -9.19 -24.01
N GLY A 500 -0.42 -10.05 -23.09
CA GLY A 500 -0.64 -9.90 -21.65
C GLY A 500 0.11 -8.69 -21.08
N GLN A 501 1.33 -8.45 -21.55
CA GLN A 501 2.13 -7.29 -21.14
C GLN A 501 1.55 -5.97 -21.66
N LEU A 502 1.09 -5.95 -22.92
CA LEU A 502 0.40 -4.78 -23.48
C LEU A 502 -0.95 -4.53 -22.77
N TYR A 503 -1.71 -5.59 -22.48
CA TYR A 503 -2.94 -5.50 -21.70
C TYR A 503 -2.67 -4.92 -20.30
N ALA A 504 -1.64 -5.39 -19.59
CA ALA A 504 -1.29 -4.87 -18.27
C ALA A 504 -0.89 -3.37 -18.31
N SER A 505 -0.17 -2.94 -19.35
CA SER A 505 0.13 -1.52 -19.59
C SER A 505 -1.14 -0.71 -19.81
N ASN A 506 -2.07 -1.21 -20.65
CA ASN A 506 -3.32 -0.52 -20.95
C ASN A 506 -4.29 -0.51 -19.75
N GLN A 507 -4.28 -1.56 -18.92
CA GLN A 507 -5.04 -1.61 -17.66
C GLN A 507 -4.52 -0.57 -16.67
N SER A 508 -3.19 -0.44 -16.53
CA SER A 508 -2.59 0.62 -15.70
C SER A 508 -3.00 2.02 -16.17
N ILE A 509 -3.10 2.25 -17.48
CA ILE A 509 -3.61 3.52 -18.05
C ILE A 509 -5.10 3.71 -17.75
N ALA A 510 -5.93 2.66 -17.86
CA ALA A 510 -7.34 2.71 -17.51
C ALA A 510 -7.54 3.04 -16.01
N ASP A 511 -6.78 2.39 -15.13
CA ASP A 511 -6.80 2.62 -13.68
C ASP A 511 -6.34 4.05 -13.32
N MET A 512 -5.35 4.59 -14.04
CA MET A 512 -4.90 5.98 -13.90
C MET A 512 -5.95 7.02 -14.32
N PHE A 513 -6.75 6.73 -15.35
CA PHE A 513 -7.88 7.60 -15.69
C PHE A 513 -9.04 7.45 -14.71
N GLY A 514 -9.29 6.26 -14.19
CA GLY A 514 -10.46 5.98 -13.36
C GLY A 514 -11.76 6.22 -14.14
N GLY A 515 -12.80 6.74 -13.49
CA GLY A 515 -14.07 7.06 -14.15
C GLY A 515 -14.78 5.85 -14.79
N GLY A 516 -14.44 4.62 -14.40
CA GLY A 516 -14.95 3.41 -15.05
C GLY A 516 -14.27 3.05 -16.38
N ALA A 517 -13.15 3.67 -16.74
CA ALA A 517 -12.31 3.21 -17.84
C ALA A 517 -11.83 1.77 -17.60
N THR A 518 -11.74 1.00 -18.68
CA THR A 518 -11.41 -0.43 -18.71
C THR A 518 -10.64 -0.75 -20.00
N VAL A 519 -10.04 -1.93 -20.11
CA VAL A 519 -9.50 -2.42 -21.39
C VAL A 519 -10.55 -3.30 -22.08
N ASP A 520 -10.81 -3.05 -23.36
CA ASP A 520 -11.77 -3.82 -24.16
C ASP A 520 -11.18 -5.12 -24.74
N LYS A 521 -12.02 -5.88 -25.46
CA LYS A 521 -11.65 -7.16 -26.07
C LYS A 521 -10.58 -7.07 -27.16
N ASP A 522 -10.35 -5.88 -27.72
CA ASP A 522 -9.36 -5.62 -28.78
C ASP A 522 -8.10 -4.94 -28.20
N GLY A 523 -8.06 -4.71 -26.88
CA GLY A 523 -6.94 -4.14 -26.15
C GLY A 523 -6.97 -2.62 -26.01
N TYR A 524 -8.03 -1.93 -26.44
CA TYR A 524 -8.13 -0.47 -26.31
C TYR A 524 -8.64 -0.05 -24.93
N VAL A 525 -8.16 1.09 -24.43
CA VAL A 525 -8.69 1.70 -23.21
C VAL A 525 -10.00 2.41 -23.53
N SER A 526 -11.08 1.99 -22.87
CA SER A 526 -12.38 2.64 -22.96
C SER A 526 -12.36 4.04 -22.36
N THR A 527 -13.19 4.94 -22.90
CA THR A 527 -13.24 6.32 -22.41
C THR A 527 -13.71 6.37 -20.95
N PRO A 528 -13.01 7.06 -20.04
CA PRO A 528 -13.50 7.27 -18.67
C PRO A 528 -14.79 8.09 -18.68
N GLU A 529 -15.57 8.03 -17.61
CA GLU A 529 -16.74 8.88 -17.37
C GLU A 529 -16.56 9.69 -16.08
N TYR A 530 -16.48 11.01 -16.21
CA TYR A 530 -16.40 11.95 -15.09
C TYR A 530 -17.72 12.71 -14.95
N ASN A 531 -18.46 12.44 -13.88
CA ASN A 531 -19.78 13.03 -13.62
C ASN A 531 -19.69 14.09 -12.51
N PHE A 532 -20.04 15.34 -12.83
CA PHE A 532 -20.03 16.48 -11.90
C PHE A 532 -21.43 16.99 -11.53
N GLY A 533 -22.49 16.18 -11.77
CA GLY A 533 -23.88 16.54 -11.50
C GLY A 533 -24.55 17.33 -12.63
N ASP A 534 -25.87 17.50 -12.55
CA ASP A 534 -26.70 18.30 -13.49
C ASP A 534 -26.46 18.00 -14.98
N ASN A 535 -26.36 16.72 -15.35
CA ASN A 535 -26.04 16.22 -16.69
C ASN A 535 -24.65 16.63 -17.24
N ASN A 536 -23.74 17.13 -16.41
CA ASN A 536 -22.36 17.46 -16.79
C ASN A 536 -21.48 16.21 -16.67
N VAL A 537 -21.51 15.39 -17.73
CA VAL A 537 -20.74 14.16 -17.87
C VAL A 537 -19.71 14.33 -18.98
N PHE A 538 -18.44 14.06 -18.67
CA PHE A 538 -17.32 14.24 -19.59
C PHE A 538 -16.56 12.92 -19.78
N ASN A 539 -16.16 12.65 -21.02
CA ASN A 539 -15.50 11.40 -21.39
C ASN A 539 -13.96 11.49 -21.52
N ASN A 540 -13.39 12.62 -21.09
CA ASN A 540 -11.96 12.89 -21.12
C ASN A 540 -11.55 13.90 -20.03
N VAL A 541 -10.27 13.88 -19.66
CA VAL A 541 -9.71 14.71 -18.58
C VAL A 541 -9.69 16.21 -18.94
N GLY A 542 -9.45 16.55 -20.20
CA GLY A 542 -9.30 17.94 -20.64
C GLY A 542 -10.58 18.76 -20.50
N ASP A 543 -11.70 18.23 -20.97
CA ASP A 543 -13.01 18.87 -20.85
C ASP A 543 -13.49 18.92 -19.40
N SER A 544 -13.22 17.85 -18.63
CA SER A 544 -13.51 17.78 -17.19
C SER A 544 -12.81 18.89 -16.40
N LEU A 545 -11.50 19.07 -16.63
CA LEU A 545 -10.72 20.13 -16.00
C LEU A 545 -11.14 21.53 -16.47
N THR A 546 -11.52 21.66 -17.75
CA THR A 546 -12.05 22.92 -18.30
C THR A 546 -13.37 23.31 -17.64
N TYR A 547 -14.29 22.35 -17.46
CA TYR A 547 -15.53 22.56 -16.72
C TYR A 547 -15.29 22.95 -15.26
N LEU A 548 -14.44 22.20 -14.54
CA LEU A 548 -14.08 22.52 -13.15
C LEU A 548 -13.46 23.91 -13.02
N ASN A 549 -12.51 24.26 -13.89
CA ASN A 549 -11.90 25.59 -13.91
C ASN A 549 -12.97 26.69 -14.12
N ASN A 550 -13.86 26.51 -15.10
CA ASN A 550 -14.93 27.47 -15.36
C ASN A 550 -15.89 27.60 -14.17
N LYS A 551 -16.25 26.48 -13.52
CA LYS A 551 -17.10 26.49 -12.31
C LYS A 551 -16.45 27.15 -11.10
N VAL A 552 -15.14 27.00 -10.91
CA VAL A 552 -14.39 27.71 -9.88
C VAL A 552 -14.35 29.23 -10.14
N GLN A 553 -14.27 29.65 -11.40
CA GLN A 553 -14.38 31.07 -11.77
C GLN A 553 -15.81 31.61 -11.61
N GLU A 554 -16.84 30.80 -11.90
CA GLU A 554 -18.26 31.20 -11.86
C GLU A 554 -18.84 31.31 -10.43
N HIS A 555 -18.34 30.51 -9.48
CA HIS A 555 -18.87 30.46 -8.11
C HIS A 555 -18.03 31.20 -7.05
N GLY A 556 -17.06 32.02 -7.46
CA GLY A 556 -16.35 32.92 -6.56
C GLY A 556 -17.25 34.05 -6.05
N ILE A 557 -17.61 34.04 -4.76
CA ILE A 557 -18.41 35.10 -4.09
C ILE A 557 -17.77 36.50 -4.25
N PHE A 558 -16.44 36.54 -4.45
CA PHE A 558 -15.68 37.74 -4.78
C PHE A 558 -15.02 37.55 -6.15
N SER A 559 -15.48 38.30 -7.16
CA SER A 559 -14.79 38.42 -8.45
C SER A 559 -13.95 39.68 -8.45
N LEU A 560 -12.69 39.58 -8.91
CA LEU A 560 -11.78 40.73 -9.02
C LEU A 560 -11.74 41.19 -10.48
N ASP A 561 -12.52 42.22 -10.81
CA ASP A 561 -12.42 42.91 -12.08
C ASP A 561 -11.12 43.75 -12.08
N ARG A 562 -10.06 43.19 -12.66
CA ARG A 562 -8.74 43.83 -12.74
C ARG A 562 -8.68 44.98 -13.74
N GLU A 563 -9.60 45.06 -14.70
CA GLU A 563 -9.64 46.16 -15.67
C GLU A 563 -10.26 47.42 -15.05
N LYS A 564 -11.31 47.26 -14.25
CA LYS A 564 -11.95 48.34 -13.48
C LYS A 564 -11.32 48.54 -12.10
N ASN A 565 -10.44 47.64 -11.68
CA ASN A 565 -9.81 47.56 -10.36
C ASN A 565 -10.83 47.49 -9.21
N GLN A 566 -11.86 46.65 -9.38
CA GLN A 566 -13.01 46.50 -8.48
C GLN A 566 -13.13 45.07 -7.94
N ILE A 567 -13.51 44.95 -6.67
CA ILE A 567 -13.98 43.69 -6.09
C ILE A 567 -15.51 43.68 -6.20
N ILE A 568 -16.02 42.82 -7.06
CA ILE A 568 -17.45 42.62 -7.27
C ILE A 568 -17.89 41.49 -6.34
N ILE A 569 -18.76 41.82 -5.37
CA ILE A 569 -19.39 40.83 -4.50
C ILE A 569 -20.59 40.28 -5.25
N ALA A 570 -20.38 39.15 -5.93
CA ALA A 570 -21.34 38.35 -6.68
C ALA A 570 -22.22 39.12 -7.71
N ASP A 571 -21.76 39.18 -8.95
CA ASP A 571 -22.57 39.52 -10.13
C ASP A 571 -23.16 38.24 -10.75
N ASN A 572 -24.09 37.62 -10.03
CA ASN A 572 -24.89 36.49 -10.52
C ASN A 572 -26.37 36.92 -10.58
N LYS A 573 -27.11 36.39 -11.55
CA LYS A 573 -28.51 36.73 -11.86
C LYS A 573 -29.49 36.46 -10.71
N ASP A 574 -29.08 35.67 -9.72
CA ASP A 574 -29.86 35.37 -8.51
C ASP A 574 -29.86 36.51 -7.47
N ILE A 575 -29.00 37.53 -7.64
CA ILE A 575 -28.88 38.66 -6.71
C ILE A 575 -29.89 39.75 -7.05
N ASN A 576 -30.94 39.79 -6.22
CA ASN A 576 -31.98 40.80 -6.26
C ASN A 576 -31.68 41.96 -5.29
N LYS A 577 -32.56 42.97 -5.27
CA LYS A 577 -32.43 44.20 -4.45
C LYS A 577 -32.42 43.98 -2.93
N GLU A 578 -32.64 42.75 -2.45
CA GLU A 578 -32.70 42.38 -1.03
C GLU A 578 -31.45 41.61 -0.55
N THR A 579 -30.41 41.53 -1.37
CA THR A 579 -29.18 40.77 -1.05
C THR A 579 -28.42 41.40 0.13
N VAL A 580 -28.31 40.68 1.25
CA VAL A 580 -27.65 41.13 2.48
C VAL A 580 -26.26 40.49 2.65
N VAL A 581 -25.21 41.31 2.72
CA VAL A 581 -23.87 40.87 3.14
C VAL A 581 -23.83 40.81 4.68
N ASN A 582 -24.04 39.63 5.26
CA ASN A 582 -24.01 39.45 6.71
C ASN A 582 -22.58 39.48 7.28
N MET A 583 -22.13 40.67 7.65
CA MET A 583 -20.85 40.87 8.36
C MET A 583 -20.92 40.59 9.87
N GLY A 584 -22.08 40.31 10.46
CA GLY A 584 -22.25 40.30 11.91
C GLY A 584 -21.79 41.63 12.56
N ASN A 585 -21.27 41.58 13.79
CA ASN A 585 -20.80 42.77 14.51
C ASN A 585 -19.37 43.23 14.12
N ARG A 586 -18.94 43.01 12.88
CA ARG A 586 -17.59 43.37 12.40
C ARG A 586 -17.54 44.77 11.80
N LYS A 587 -16.44 45.51 12.04
CA LYS A 587 -16.20 46.83 11.45
C LYS A 587 -15.75 46.69 10.00
N ILE A 588 -16.33 47.48 9.10
CA ILE A 588 -15.81 47.69 7.74
C ILE A 588 -14.85 48.89 7.79
N VAL A 589 -13.59 48.67 7.40
CA VAL A 589 -12.52 49.68 7.43
C VAL A 589 -11.95 49.90 6.02
N GLY A 590 -11.31 51.04 5.79
CA GLY A 590 -10.83 51.42 4.44
C GLY A 590 -11.91 52.00 3.51
N VAL A 591 -13.11 52.29 4.03
CA VAL A 591 -14.19 52.93 3.27
C VAL A 591 -13.84 54.39 3.00
N ALA A 592 -13.62 54.74 1.72
CA ALA A 592 -13.43 56.11 1.27
C ALA A 592 -14.67 56.98 1.56
N ASN A 593 -14.53 58.31 1.46
CA ASN A 593 -15.68 59.21 1.65
C ASN A 593 -16.69 59.02 0.49
N GLY A 594 -17.84 58.40 0.77
CA GLY A 594 -18.91 58.22 -0.22
C GLY A 594 -19.55 59.55 -0.60
N LYS A 595 -19.91 59.74 -1.87
CA LYS A 595 -20.52 60.97 -2.38
C LYS A 595 -21.86 61.24 -1.69
N VAL A 596 -21.96 62.35 -0.94
CA VAL A 596 -23.18 62.72 -0.20
C VAL A 596 -24.09 63.58 -1.08
N GLU A 597 -24.91 62.92 -1.91
CA GLU A 597 -25.93 63.58 -2.72
C GLU A 597 -27.22 62.73 -2.84
N LYS A 598 -28.31 63.37 -3.28
CA LYS A 598 -29.60 62.69 -3.44
C LYS A 598 -29.54 61.62 -4.54
N GLY A 599 -29.66 60.36 -4.15
CA GLY A 599 -29.61 59.21 -5.06
C GLY A 599 -28.28 58.47 -5.09
N SER A 600 -27.28 58.93 -4.34
CA SER A 600 -26.03 58.18 -4.13
C SER A 600 -26.30 56.83 -3.47
N GLN A 601 -25.58 55.80 -3.92
CA GLN A 601 -25.58 54.46 -3.35
C GLN A 601 -24.25 54.13 -2.65
N GLU A 602 -23.36 55.12 -2.50
CA GLU A 602 -22.05 54.95 -1.88
C GLU A 602 -22.16 54.90 -0.34
N ALA A 603 -21.37 54.03 0.29
CA ALA A 603 -21.33 53.93 1.75
C ALA A 603 -20.67 55.18 2.36
N VAL A 604 -21.32 55.79 3.35
CA VAL A 604 -20.71 56.85 4.15
C VAL A 604 -19.86 56.28 5.28
N ASN A 605 -18.71 56.89 5.54
CA ASN A 605 -17.80 56.45 6.60
C ASN A 605 -17.97 57.26 7.91
N GLY A 606 -17.24 56.85 8.95
CA GLY A 606 -17.29 57.49 10.26
C GLY A 606 -16.83 58.95 10.28
N GLY A 607 -15.97 59.38 9.34
CA GLY A 607 -15.51 60.77 9.23
C GLY A 607 -16.65 61.70 8.79
N GLN A 608 -17.41 61.30 7.77
CA GLN A 608 -18.54 62.07 7.24
C GLN A 608 -19.70 62.18 8.24
N LEU A 609 -19.97 61.10 8.98
CA LEU A 609 -20.94 61.13 10.07
C LEU A 609 -20.43 61.97 11.26
N TRP A 610 -19.13 61.96 11.54
CA TRP A 610 -18.53 62.81 12.58
C TRP A 610 -18.63 64.30 12.23
N GLU A 611 -18.34 64.71 10.99
CA GLU A 611 -18.54 66.10 10.52
C GLU A 611 -20.00 66.55 10.69
N THR A 612 -20.96 65.69 10.34
CA THR A 612 -22.39 65.93 10.56
C THR A 612 -22.70 66.11 12.05
N ASN A 613 -22.16 65.25 12.91
CA ASN A 613 -22.34 65.31 14.36
C ASN A 613 -21.71 66.58 14.97
N GLN A 614 -20.57 67.05 14.45
CA GLN A 614 -19.95 68.30 14.86
C GLN A 614 -20.84 69.50 14.52
N GLN A 615 -21.48 69.49 13.34
CA GLN A 615 -22.46 70.52 12.97
C GLN A 615 -23.70 70.47 13.87
N VAL A 616 -24.21 69.28 14.22
CA VAL A 616 -25.32 69.11 15.18
C VAL A 616 -24.95 69.60 16.58
N ALA A 617 -23.72 69.34 17.05
CA ALA A 617 -23.22 69.83 18.33
C ALA A 617 -23.07 71.36 18.34
N SER A 618 -22.61 71.95 17.24
CA SER A 618 -22.56 73.41 17.04
C SER A 618 -23.97 74.03 17.12
N ASN A 619 -24.93 73.49 16.37
CA ASN A 619 -26.32 73.93 16.39
C ASN A 619 -26.93 73.79 17.81
N THR A 620 -26.61 72.73 18.53
CA THR A 620 -27.05 72.50 19.93
C THR A 620 -26.53 73.59 20.88
N ASN A 621 -25.25 73.98 20.72
CA ASN A 621 -24.66 75.08 21.49
C ASN A 621 -25.28 76.44 21.14
N GLN A 622 -25.57 76.69 19.85
CA GLN A 622 -26.28 77.89 19.40
C GLN A 622 -27.70 77.97 20.01
N ILE A 623 -28.46 76.87 20.01
CA ILE A 623 -29.80 76.79 20.63
C ILE A 623 -29.71 77.06 22.14
N LYS A 624 -28.70 76.52 22.84
CA LYS A 624 -28.47 76.80 24.26
C LYS A 624 -28.17 78.29 24.52
N HIS A 625 -27.41 78.94 23.63
CA HIS A 625 -27.13 80.37 23.73
C HIS A 625 -28.38 81.24 23.46
N ILE A 626 -29.20 80.85 22.48
CA ILE A 626 -30.50 81.49 22.20
C ILE A 626 -31.44 81.37 23.42
N ASN A 627 -31.56 80.19 24.03
CA ASN A 627 -32.39 79.98 25.23
C ASN A 627 -31.92 80.82 26.42
N ASN A 628 -30.61 80.92 26.65
CA ASN A 628 -30.05 81.80 27.68
C ASN A 628 -30.36 83.29 27.41
N THR A 629 -30.26 83.71 26.14
CA THR A 629 -30.57 85.07 25.69
C THR A 629 -32.05 85.40 25.88
N LEU A 630 -32.95 84.48 25.53
CA LEU A 630 -34.39 84.61 25.71
C LEU A 630 -34.76 84.70 27.20
N SER A 631 -34.14 83.88 28.06
CA SER A 631 -34.30 83.97 29.52
C SER A 631 -33.83 85.32 30.07
N HIS A 632 -32.73 85.88 29.56
CA HIS A 632 -32.26 87.21 29.95
C HIS A 632 -33.24 88.32 29.52
N TYR A 633 -33.82 88.24 28.31
CA TYR A 633 -34.86 89.18 27.87
C TYR A 633 -36.15 89.08 28.69
N ASN A 634 -36.63 87.87 28.99
CA ASN A 634 -37.80 87.67 29.86
C ASN A 634 -37.60 88.30 31.25
N ASN A 635 -36.42 88.13 31.85
CA ASN A 635 -36.08 88.78 33.12
C ASN A 635 -36.01 90.31 33.01
N ARG A 636 -35.50 90.87 31.91
CA ARG A 636 -35.52 92.32 31.67
C ARG A 636 -36.94 92.86 31.49
N ILE A 637 -37.82 92.14 30.80
CA ILE A 637 -39.24 92.51 30.60
C ILE A 637 -39.97 92.51 31.95
N ASN A 638 -39.84 91.44 32.75
CA ASN A 638 -40.45 91.35 34.09
C ASN A 638 -39.99 92.49 35.03
N ASN A 639 -38.72 92.88 34.96
CA ASN A 639 -38.19 94.00 35.74
C ASN A 639 -38.67 95.37 35.22
N LEU A 640 -38.83 95.52 33.90
CA LEU A 640 -39.40 96.72 33.29
C LEU A 640 -40.86 96.89 33.68
N GLU A 641 -41.66 95.82 33.64
CA GLU A 641 -43.08 95.80 34.05
C GLU A 641 -43.24 96.26 35.51
N LYS A 642 -42.45 95.69 36.44
CA LYS A 642 -42.42 96.14 37.84
C LYS A 642 -42.10 97.63 37.99
N LYS A 643 -41.11 98.13 37.23
CA LYS A 643 -40.72 99.55 37.27
C LYS A 643 -41.79 100.47 36.68
N VAL A 644 -42.48 100.05 35.62
CA VAL A 644 -43.63 100.79 35.05
C VAL A 644 -44.78 100.84 36.04
N HIS A 645 -45.11 99.73 36.72
CA HIS A 645 -46.15 99.70 37.74
C HIS A 645 -45.81 100.58 38.97
N GLN A 646 -44.56 100.55 39.43
CA GLN A 646 -44.07 101.45 40.48
C GLN A 646 -44.14 102.93 40.07
N ASN A 647 -43.72 103.26 38.84
CA ASN A 647 -43.81 104.62 38.30
C ASN A 647 -45.28 105.10 38.23
N ARG A 648 -46.22 104.23 37.83
CA ARG A 648 -47.66 104.55 37.88
C ARG A 648 -48.10 104.88 39.29
N LYS A 649 -47.78 104.05 40.30
CA LYS A 649 -48.13 104.33 41.70
C LYS A 649 -47.56 105.65 42.20
N VAL A 650 -46.28 105.92 41.95
CA VAL A 650 -45.63 107.19 42.35
C VAL A 650 -46.26 108.39 41.65
N ALA A 651 -46.63 108.27 40.37
CA ALA A 651 -47.35 109.33 39.65
C ALA A 651 -48.77 109.54 40.21
N SER A 652 -49.53 108.47 40.45
CA SER A 652 -50.88 108.52 41.01
C SER A 652 -50.90 109.12 42.42
N ALA A 653 -49.92 108.77 43.26
CA ALA A 653 -49.73 109.33 44.59
C ALA A 653 -49.34 110.82 44.55
N GLY A 654 -48.46 111.22 43.62
CA GLY A 654 -48.13 112.62 43.38
C GLY A 654 -49.32 113.46 42.89
N ILE A 655 -50.19 112.88 42.05
CA ILE A 655 -51.46 113.50 41.63
C ILE A 655 -52.42 113.62 42.81
N ALA A 656 -52.53 112.59 43.66
CA ALA A 656 -53.28 112.69 44.91
C ALA A 656 -52.73 113.81 45.82
N GLY A 657 -51.41 113.96 45.93
CA GLY A 657 -50.76 115.04 46.68
C GLY A 657 -51.11 116.43 46.14
N ALA A 658 -51.07 116.60 44.81
CA ALA A 658 -51.47 117.84 44.14
C ALA A 658 -52.96 118.16 44.35
N MET A 659 -53.85 117.17 44.22
CA MET A 659 -55.29 117.36 44.46
C MET A 659 -55.58 117.67 45.93
N ALA A 660 -54.92 116.97 46.87
CA ALA A 660 -55.05 117.21 48.30
C ALA A 660 -54.57 118.63 48.67
N MET A 661 -53.52 119.14 48.00
CA MET A 661 -53.11 120.54 48.16
C MET A 661 -54.11 121.55 47.57
N SER A 662 -54.71 121.23 46.41
CA SER A 662 -55.71 122.11 45.78
C SER A 662 -57.05 122.15 46.53
N SER A 663 -57.38 121.09 47.28
CA SER A 663 -58.62 120.98 48.06
C SER A 663 -58.55 121.62 49.44
N ILE A 664 -57.42 122.23 49.82
CA ILE A 664 -57.26 122.89 51.11
C ILE A 664 -58.16 124.15 51.17
N PRO A 665 -59.13 124.22 52.10
CA PRO A 665 -59.91 125.44 52.31
C PRO A 665 -59.10 126.47 53.10
N TYR A 666 -59.26 127.75 52.75
CA TYR A 666 -58.67 128.87 53.47
C TYR A 666 -59.76 129.90 53.81
N ILE A 667 -59.59 130.60 54.94
CA ILE A 667 -60.59 131.52 55.49
C ILE A 667 -60.22 132.97 55.12
N ASP A 668 -60.91 133.53 54.12
CA ASP A 668 -60.57 134.82 53.48
C ASP A 668 -60.49 136.06 54.39
N TYR A 669 -61.21 136.03 55.52
CA TYR A 669 -61.23 137.12 56.51
C TYR A 669 -60.16 136.98 57.60
N ALA A 670 -59.48 135.84 57.70
CA ALA A 670 -58.47 135.61 58.72
C ALA A 670 -57.08 136.09 58.26
N LYS A 671 -56.32 136.73 59.17
CA LYS A 671 -54.93 137.14 58.87
C LYS A 671 -53.98 135.94 58.69
N TYR A 672 -54.29 134.84 59.37
CA TYR A 672 -53.64 133.54 59.27
C TYR A 672 -54.72 132.48 59.09
N SER A 673 -54.61 131.64 58.07
CA SER A 673 -55.49 130.49 57.88
C SER A 673 -54.65 129.23 57.77
N ILE A 674 -54.90 128.25 58.63
CA ILE A 674 -54.44 126.87 58.43
C ILE A 674 -55.58 126.07 57.82
N GLY A 675 -55.26 125.26 56.82
CA GLY A 675 -56.19 124.34 56.19
C GLY A 675 -55.55 122.97 56.01
N MET A 676 -56.41 121.95 55.92
CA MET A 676 -56.01 120.57 55.65
C MET A 676 -56.87 120.03 54.52
N GLY A 677 -56.25 119.34 53.57
CA GLY A 677 -56.89 118.74 52.41
C GLY A 677 -56.49 117.28 52.29
N VAL A 678 -57.43 116.45 51.86
CA VAL A 678 -57.20 115.02 51.57
C VAL A 678 -57.70 114.73 50.16
N ALA A 679 -57.01 113.84 49.46
CA ALA A 679 -57.46 113.36 48.16
C ALA A 679 -57.04 111.91 47.91
N SER A 680 -57.74 111.28 46.97
CA SER A 680 -57.51 109.93 46.50
C SER A 680 -57.46 109.93 44.97
N TYR A 681 -56.54 109.19 44.37
CA TYR A 681 -56.42 109.03 42.93
C TYR A 681 -55.84 107.67 42.58
N ASP A 682 -56.53 106.92 41.70
CA ASP A 682 -56.05 105.64 41.15
C ASP A 682 -55.55 104.64 42.23
N GLY A 683 -56.22 104.62 43.39
CA GLY A 683 -55.91 103.74 44.54
C GLY A 683 -54.82 104.24 45.49
N GLU A 684 -54.22 105.40 45.22
CA GLU A 684 -53.25 106.06 46.10
C GLU A 684 -53.90 107.28 46.79
N HIS A 685 -53.36 107.67 47.95
CA HIS A 685 -53.93 108.71 48.80
C HIS A 685 -52.88 109.74 49.22
N ALA A 686 -53.30 110.96 49.51
CA ALA A 686 -52.43 111.96 50.09
C ALA A 686 -53.16 112.87 51.11
N LEU A 687 -52.38 113.33 52.07
CA LEU A 687 -52.75 114.32 53.08
C LEU A 687 -51.91 115.57 52.86
N SER A 688 -52.56 116.73 52.84
CA SER A 688 -51.90 118.02 52.65
C SER A 688 -52.28 119.01 53.74
N LEU A 689 -51.31 119.82 54.15
CA LEU A 689 -51.44 120.87 55.15
C LEU A 689 -50.95 122.18 54.53
N GLY A 690 -51.71 123.25 54.75
CA GLY A 690 -51.44 124.54 54.14
C GLY A 690 -51.64 125.69 55.12
N PHE A 691 -50.79 126.70 54.99
CA PHE A 691 -50.83 127.94 55.74
C PHE A 691 -50.91 129.10 54.75
N GLU A 692 -51.98 129.88 54.84
CA GLU A 692 -52.13 131.15 54.13
C GLU A 692 -51.97 132.32 55.09
N PHE A 693 -51.18 133.30 54.66
CA PHE A 693 -50.85 134.53 55.35
C PHE A 693 -51.39 135.69 54.52
N LYS A 694 -52.34 136.44 55.09
CA LYS A 694 -52.86 137.66 54.48
C LYS A 694 -51.92 138.81 54.82
N MET A 695 -51.08 139.21 53.85
CA MET A 695 -50.02 140.21 54.02
C MET A 695 -50.58 141.64 54.01
N SER A 696 -51.63 141.87 53.22
CA SER A 696 -52.42 143.10 53.16
C SER A 696 -53.86 142.76 52.75
N GLU A 697 -54.78 143.73 52.65
CA GLU A 697 -56.15 143.46 52.18
C GLU A 697 -56.17 142.78 50.80
N ASN A 698 -55.26 143.20 49.91
CA ASN A 698 -55.14 142.73 48.52
C ASN A 698 -54.01 141.71 48.30
N GLY A 699 -53.27 141.29 49.34
CA GLY A 699 -52.03 140.51 49.19
C GLY A 699 -52.02 139.23 50.03
N ARG A 700 -51.81 138.08 49.39
CA ARG A 700 -51.83 136.75 50.04
C ARG A 700 -50.57 135.96 49.70
N PHE A 701 -50.02 135.29 50.71
CA PHE A 701 -48.93 134.33 50.57
C PHE A 701 -49.36 132.97 51.15
N ARG A 702 -49.18 131.90 50.38
CA ARG A 702 -49.60 130.55 50.74
C ARG A 702 -48.41 129.60 50.64
N ILE A 703 -48.21 128.78 51.67
CA ILE A 703 -47.31 127.64 51.67
C ILE A 703 -48.11 126.38 51.99
N GLN A 704 -47.92 125.33 51.22
CA GLN A 704 -48.64 124.06 51.35
C GLN A 704 -47.69 122.89 51.12
N GLY A 705 -47.82 121.86 51.96
CA GLY A 705 -47.09 120.60 51.85
C GLY A 705 -48.06 119.43 51.74
N SER A 706 -47.67 118.41 50.99
CA SER A 706 -48.37 117.14 50.85
C SER A 706 -47.49 115.97 51.25
N TYR A 707 -48.08 114.92 51.79
CA TYR A 707 -47.46 113.62 51.99
C TYR A 707 -48.37 112.52 51.44
N ASP A 708 -47.82 111.60 50.64
CA ASP A 708 -48.58 110.57 49.93
C ASP A 708 -48.26 109.13 50.36
N THR A 709 -49.10 108.19 49.94
CA THR A 709 -48.97 106.75 50.24
C THR A 709 -47.75 106.06 49.62
N GLN A 710 -47.01 106.74 48.73
CA GLN A 710 -45.71 106.29 48.22
C GLN A 710 -44.52 106.94 48.96
N ASN A 711 -44.80 107.54 50.12
CA ASN A 711 -43.86 108.24 50.99
C ASN A 711 -43.13 109.41 50.29
N LYS A 712 -43.79 110.09 49.33
CA LYS A 712 -43.26 111.31 48.73
C LYS A 712 -43.84 112.55 49.40
N VAL A 713 -43.01 113.59 49.45
CA VAL A 713 -43.36 114.92 49.94
C VAL A 713 -43.44 115.85 48.74
N GLY A 714 -44.55 116.57 48.60
CA GLY A 714 -44.69 117.69 47.67
C GLY A 714 -44.77 118.99 48.45
N VAL A 715 -44.16 120.07 47.95
CA VAL A 715 -44.28 121.41 48.55
C VAL A 715 -44.63 122.41 47.46
N GLY A 716 -45.67 123.19 47.69
CA GLY A 716 -46.09 124.32 46.86
C GLY A 716 -46.00 125.62 47.65
N VAL A 717 -45.57 126.68 46.99
CA VAL A 717 -45.61 128.06 47.51
C VAL A 717 -46.23 128.93 46.43
N GLY A 718 -47.16 129.80 46.82
CA GLY A 718 -47.83 130.73 45.93
C GLY A 718 -47.99 132.10 46.59
N MET A 719 -48.02 133.14 45.76
CA MET A 719 -48.38 134.49 46.17
C MET A 719 -49.37 135.07 45.16
N ALA A 720 -50.35 135.81 45.65
CA ALA A 720 -51.38 136.44 44.84
C ALA A 720 -51.57 137.88 45.31
N PHE A 721 -51.75 138.77 44.33
CA PHE A 721 -52.02 140.19 44.54
C PHE A 721 -53.22 140.59 43.69
N GLU A 722 -54.17 141.27 44.30
CA GLU A 722 -55.33 141.88 43.62
C GLU A 722 -54.97 143.33 43.28
N LEU A 723 -55.00 143.66 41.98
CA LEU A 723 -54.53 144.93 41.40
C LEU A 723 -55.67 145.95 41.23
#